data_AF-A0A819P169-F1
#
_entry.id   AF-A0A819P169-F1
#
_cell.length_a   1.000
_cell.length_b   1.000
_cell.length_c   1.000
_cell.angle_alpha   90.00
_cell.angle_beta   90.00
_cell.angle_gamma   90.00
#
_symmetry.space_group_name_H-M   'P 1'
#
loop_
_entity.id
_entity.type
_entity.pdbx_description
1 polymer ?
#
loop_
_entity_poly.entity_id
_entity_poly.type
_entity_poly.pdbx_seq_one_letter_code
_entity_poly.pdbx_strand_id
1 'polypeptide(L)'
;MANKRKTKRCSTRAATKRIRKNLQSIQTSSLQSNIKSTIQTTTLDLSTSSKHSSLPSQHKIMKRTKLDITSTLSNSDSNMPMDGYTILQNQVLFTLMCKTNCEGCGNRWNGTININKREGLFVILSFQCSSCTNIITIETSPKVVASDRRDINVRSQIGGHLCGIRYAGLVKLTGAMNLPSPIQDQIYSKWDKNLLLSIKSFSNRSMTKAVNEAVTAANGRELMVSGDGFWQTRGFQSRHGAAALLSCNTTPKVLDIETCSKTCNVCMGALAIKKSNPAKYNDVIRSHKCEKNYNKSSGTIEANAVLNMFKRSVSKYGIYYTSYVGDGDSKTFTSLSNAKLYPGKMIKKIEDLNHFSKRMKRQLETKKREYGREKLSDGKTIGGENRLSSQNIIRLQMAFASTIRKCKHDLDLLYQRSWAIFWHKYSTNGDPHHDSCSIDWCGYLKAARDGTPYDHTPHALPRPVLDAIKPVFDNLCSRKSLARVVDASSTNANEGFHSLVWLMSPKHKASSGTTFEIACHLAIIIFNDGYFALGKTIQIFSEAFLIIIGMFDIYKIKICFTFAGDLFNNICGYRGLYTDQAMIHLDSNRLHTESKEDNRKRRKEAGRAVQQNQDNNDQANYSNNTLGDDNNKKINSREQTDDDYNETNPGDQPTSEDNDTTTDSDERSTDDHDSTSSSDDPSTDGDDKTILSPDTRTNEDVEKNDETSDDEYGYYNPKDRRRWKEEE
;
A
#
# COMPACT_ATOMS: atom_id res chain seq x y z
N MET A 1 49.52 52.17 12.89
CA MET A 1 48.21 52.76 13.23
C MET A 1 47.17 52.28 12.20
N ALA A 2 45.84 52.27 12.42
CA ALA A 2 45.04 51.94 13.61
C ALA A 2 43.53 51.90 13.24
N ASN A 3 42.76 50.91 13.72
CA ASN A 3 41.28 50.92 13.82
C ASN A 3 40.47 50.97 12.48
N LYS A 4 39.16 50.62 12.39
CA LYS A 4 38.22 49.81 13.20
C LYS A 4 36.97 49.50 12.36
N ARG A 5 36.37 48.30 12.52
CA ARG A 5 34.90 47.97 12.55
C ARG A 5 34.68 46.49 12.12
N LYS A 6 33.72 45.72 12.66
CA LYS A 6 33.05 45.73 13.99
C LYS A 6 32.28 44.39 14.15
N THR A 7 32.87 43.35 14.73
CA THR A 7 32.18 42.05 14.94
C THR A 7 31.36 42.04 16.23
N LYS A 8 30.04 41.86 16.13
CA LYS A 8 29.15 41.71 17.31
C LYS A 8 29.25 40.27 17.85
N ARG A 9 29.87 40.09 19.02
CA ARG A 9 29.63 38.90 19.87
C ARG A 9 28.23 38.99 20.48
N CYS A 10 27.49 37.88 20.48
CA CYS A 10 26.30 37.68 21.33
C CYS A 10 26.54 36.48 22.27
N SER A 11 25.74 36.35 23.33
CA SER A 11 26.18 35.76 24.60
C SER A 11 25.79 34.28 24.82
N THR A 12 26.68 33.36 24.47
CA THR A 12 26.56 31.93 24.83
C THR A 12 26.52 31.63 26.33
N ARG A 13 26.92 32.58 27.19
CA ARG A 13 26.98 32.41 28.66
C ARG A 13 25.62 32.36 29.38
N ALA A 14 24.53 32.77 28.72
CA ALA A 14 23.18 32.73 29.30
C ALA A 14 22.49 31.36 29.13
N ALA A 15 22.61 30.75 27.95
CA ALA A 15 21.96 29.47 27.63
C ALA A 15 22.44 28.33 28.54
N THR A 16 23.76 28.22 28.77
CA THR A 16 24.35 27.19 29.63
C THR A 16 23.87 27.26 31.08
N LYS A 17 23.45 28.45 31.56
CA LYS A 17 22.96 28.63 32.93
C LYS A 17 21.49 28.22 33.11
N ARG A 18 20.68 28.19 32.03
CA ARG A 18 19.32 27.61 32.06
C ARG A 18 19.37 26.08 32.06
N ILE A 19 20.13 25.47 31.16
CA ILE A 19 20.22 23.99 31.04
C ILE A 19 20.68 23.35 32.35
N ARG A 20 21.67 23.94 33.03
CA ARG A 20 22.20 23.40 34.30
C ARG A 20 21.20 23.46 35.46
N LYS A 21 20.21 24.37 35.41
CA LYS A 21 19.18 24.48 36.47
C LYS A 21 18.09 23.42 36.33
N ASN A 22 17.69 23.08 35.11
CA ASN A 22 16.69 22.02 34.86
C ASN A 22 17.25 20.60 35.12
N LEU A 23 18.57 20.41 34.99
CA LEU A 23 19.21 19.13 35.36
C LEU A 23 19.27 18.89 36.88
N GLN A 24 19.15 19.94 37.70
CA GLN A 24 19.13 19.81 39.17
C GLN A 24 17.72 19.65 39.75
N SER A 25 16.65 19.74 38.93
CA SER A 25 15.26 19.58 39.38
C SER A 25 14.64 18.22 39.04
N ILE A 26 15.44 17.24 38.60
CA ILE A 26 14.98 15.90 38.19
C ILE A 26 15.59 14.78 39.07
N GLN A 27 16.53 15.08 39.96
CA GLN A 27 17.16 14.11 40.88
C GLN A 27 16.66 14.22 42.34
N THR A 28 15.37 14.46 42.58
CA THR A 28 14.77 14.36 43.93
C THR A 28 13.30 13.91 43.89
N SER A 29 13.07 12.58 43.87
CA SER A 29 11.88 11.95 44.47
C SER A 29 12.06 10.44 44.63
N SER A 30 11.91 9.97 45.88
CA SER A 30 11.60 8.60 46.32
C SER A 30 11.92 7.40 45.40
N LEU A 31 13.01 6.68 45.70
CA LEU A 31 13.01 5.21 45.91
C LEU A 31 14.37 4.68 46.45
N GLN A 32 14.85 5.26 47.56
CA GLN A 32 15.98 4.72 48.35
C GLN A 32 15.70 4.81 49.85
N SER A 33 14.76 3.98 50.33
CA SER A 33 14.50 3.82 51.75
C SER A 33 13.79 2.48 52.04
N ASN A 34 14.54 1.38 52.01
CA ASN A 34 14.40 0.25 52.94
C ASN A 34 15.46 -0.84 52.69
N ILE A 35 15.61 -1.74 53.67
CA ILE A 35 16.52 -2.91 53.68
C ILE A 35 18.01 -2.55 53.65
N LYS A 36 18.45 -1.89 54.71
CA LYS A 36 19.73 -2.21 55.35
C LYS A 36 19.43 -3.11 56.56
N SER A 37 19.79 -4.39 56.50
CA SER A 37 19.90 -5.24 57.68
C SER A 37 20.88 -6.39 57.43
N THR A 38 21.67 -6.69 58.47
CA THR A 38 22.45 -7.93 58.66
C THR A 38 23.39 -8.35 57.52
N ILE A 39 24.56 -7.71 57.46
CA ILE A 39 25.81 -8.49 57.36
C ILE A 39 26.18 -8.87 58.79
N GLN A 40 26.44 -10.14 59.06
CA GLN A 40 27.18 -10.56 60.25
C GLN A 40 28.15 -11.68 59.87
N THR A 41 29.39 -11.54 60.32
CA THR A 41 30.53 -12.40 59.97
C THR A 41 30.72 -13.53 60.96
N THR A 42 31.06 -14.72 60.47
CA THR A 42 32.09 -15.54 61.15
C THR A 42 32.86 -16.41 60.15
N THR A 43 34.17 -16.48 60.36
CA THR A 43 35.11 -17.39 59.72
C THR A 43 35.21 -18.70 60.49
N LEU A 44 35.55 -19.80 59.82
CA LEU A 44 36.29 -20.90 60.42
C LEU A 44 36.99 -21.74 59.34
N ASP A 45 38.32 -21.75 59.36
CA ASP A 45 39.12 -22.74 58.65
C ASP A 45 39.02 -24.10 59.36
N LEU A 46 39.22 -25.20 58.62
CA LEU A 46 40.21 -26.20 59.04
C LEU A 46 40.70 -27.03 57.86
N SER A 47 41.95 -27.48 57.92
CA SER A 47 42.64 -28.24 56.88
C SER A 47 42.98 -29.65 57.34
N THR A 48 43.04 -30.61 56.41
CA THR A 48 43.79 -31.90 56.49
C THR A 48 43.50 -32.75 55.24
N SER A 49 44.28 -33.77 54.85
CA SER A 49 45.76 -33.91 54.76
C SER A 49 46.08 -35.25 54.10
N SER A 50 46.73 -35.27 52.93
CA SER A 50 47.25 -36.47 52.24
C SER A 50 46.18 -37.49 51.76
N LYS A 51 46.43 -38.49 50.90
CA LYS A 51 47.68 -39.16 50.45
C LYS A 51 47.58 -39.65 48.99
N HIS A 52 48.67 -40.22 48.45
CA HIS A 52 48.84 -40.67 47.06
C HIS A 52 47.85 -41.73 46.56
N SER A 53 47.57 -41.73 45.24
CA SER A 53 47.82 -42.90 44.38
C SER A 53 47.87 -42.51 42.89
N SER A 54 48.35 -43.43 42.05
CA SER A 54 48.87 -43.22 40.69
C SER A 54 47.85 -43.16 39.55
N LEU A 55 48.24 -42.55 38.44
CA LEU A 55 47.70 -42.81 37.10
C LEU A 55 47.77 -44.31 36.74
N PRO A 56 46.90 -44.80 35.84
CA PRO A 56 47.39 -44.95 34.46
C PRO A 56 46.52 -44.23 33.41
N SER A 57 47.07 -44.09 32.21
CA SER A 57 46.45 -43.39 31.08
C SER A 57 45.49 -44.27 30.27
N GLN A 58 44.46 -43.64 29.67
CA GLN A 58 43.86 -44.11 28.42
C GLN A 58 43.57 -42.91 27.51
N HIS A 59 44.03 -42.96 26.25
CA HIS A 59 43.73 -41.95 25.25
C HIS A 59 42.25 -42.00 24.85
N LYS A 60 41.45 -41.01 25.26
CA LYS A 60 40.12 -40.80 24.66
C LYS A 60 40.24 -39.95 23.40
N ILE A 61 39.95 -40.58 22.26
CA ILE A 61 39.93 -39.96 20.93
C ILE A 61 38.93 -38.79 20.91
N MET A 62 39.34 -37.64 20.35
CA MET A 62 38.48 -36.47 20.18
C MET A 62 37.30 -36.77 19.25
N LYS A 63 36.12 -37.03 19.83
CA LYS A 63 34.86 -37.02 19.07
C LYS A 63 34.45 -35.57 18.76
N ARG A 64 34.33 -35.25 17.47
CA ARG A 64 33.66 -34.04 16.98
C ARG A 64 32.27 -34.43 16.51
N THR A 65 31.24 -34.14 17.31
CA THR A 65 29.84 -34.32 16.89
C THR A 65 29.36 -33.03 16.21
N LYS A 66 28.98 -33.12 14.93
CA LYS A 66 28.24 -32.07 14.23
C LYS A 66 26.75 -32.37 14.38
N LEU A 67 26.02 -31.50 15.09
CA LEU A 67 24.57 -31.62 15.20
C LEU A 67 23.93 -31.02 13.94
N ASP A 68 23.47 -31.87 13.03
CA ASP A 68 22.64 -31.45 11.89
C ASP A 68 21.16 -31.52 12.29
N ILE A 69 20.55 -30.35 12.47
CA ILE A 69 19.18 -30.17 12.97
C ILE A 69 18.18 -30.32 11.80
N THR A 70 18.19 -31.49 11.13
CA THR A 70 17.47 -31.70 9.86
C THR A 70 16.78 -33.05 9.71
N SER A 71 16.78 -33.94 10.71
CA SER A 71 16.19 -35.29 10.56
C SER A 71 15.59 -35.91 11.84
N THR A 72 14.51 -35.32 12.37
CA THR A 72 13.54 -36.02 13.23
C THR A 72 12.16 -35.34 13.16
N LEU A 73 11.41 -35.61 12.08
CA LEU A 73 9.98 -35.33 11.99
C LEU A 73 9.21 -36.66 11.94
N SER A 74 8.99 -37.23 13.13
CA SER A 74 8.02 -38.31 13.37
C SER A 74 6.72 -37.68 13.89
N ASN A 75 5.59 -37.97 13.25
CA ASN A 75 4.33 -37.29 13.53
C ASN A 75 3.79 -37.55 14.94
N SER A 76 3.62 -36.47 15.71
CA SER A 76 2.57 -36.32 16.72
C SER A 76 2.26 -34.83 16.88
N ASP A 77 0.99 -34.46 16.84
CA ASP A 77 0.54 -33.06 16.84
C ASP A 77 0.80 -32.30 18.15
N SER A 78 0.51 -31.00 18.11
CA SER A 78 0.46 -30.06 19.25
C SER A 78 1.78 -29.61 19.89
N ASN A 79 2.94 -29.76 19.25
CA ASN A 79 4.16 -29.06 19.68
C ASN A 79 5.03 -28.59 18.50
N MET A 80 4.52 -27.63 17.71
CA MET A 80 5.29 -27.02 16.64
C MET A 80 6.48 -26.23 17.23
N PRO A 81 7.73 -26.49 16.81
CA PRO A 81 8.88 -25.78 17.34
C PRO A 81 8.81 -24.28 17.01
N MET A 82 9.34 -23.45 17.90
CA MET A 82 9.47 -22.00 17.72
C MET A 82 10.50 -21.67 16.62
N ASP A 83 10.12 -21.85 15.35
CA ASP A 83 10.94 -21.51 14.19
C ASP A 83 11.04 -19.99 13.99
N GLY A 84 12.01 -19.39 14.69
CA GLY A 84 12.22 -17.95 14.71
C GLY A 84 13.56 -17.55 15.32
N TYR A 85 13.94 -16.28 15.12
CA TYR A 85 15.20 -15.74 15.64
C TYR A 85 15.00 -14.99 16.95
N THR A 86 15.57 -15.55 18.02
CA THR A 86 15.64 -14.89 19.34
C THR A 86 17.01 -14.24 19.53
N ILE A 87 17.03 -12.97 19.92
CA ILE A 87 18.26 -12.27 20.33
C ILE A 87 18.56 -12.62 21.79
N LEU A 88 19.64 -13.34 22.03
CA LEU A 88 20.05 -13.81 23.35
C LEU A 88 21.44 -13.27 23.72
N GLN A 89 21.61 -12.78 24.94
CA GLN A 89 22.92 -12.35 25.45
C GLN A 89 23.81 -13.58 25.70
N ASN A 90 25.07 -13.55 25.23
CA ASN A 90 26.03 -14.66 25.39
C ASN A 90 26.18 -15.14 26.84
N GLN A 91 26.09 -14.24 27.83
CA GLN A 91 26.18 -14.61 29.25
C GLN A 91 24.96 -15.42 29.73
N VAL A 92 23.76 -15.14 29.21
CA VAL A 92 22.56 -15.93 29.50
C VAL A 92 22.66 -17.30 28.84
N LEU A 93 23.15 -17.37 27.59
CA LEU A 93 23.42 -18.64 26.92
C LEU A 93 24.46 -19.49 27.68
N PHE A 94 25.56 -18.89 28.14
CA PHE A 94 26.55 -19.55 29.00
C PHE A 94 25.94 -20.06 30.31
N THR A 95 25.14 -19.22 30.97
CA THR A 95 24.46 -19.57 32.23
C THR A 95 23.48 -20.72 32.05
N LEU A 96 22.76 -20.76 30.92
CA LEU A 96 21.87 -21.85 30.53
C LEU A 96 22.67 -23.15 30.30
N MET A 97 23.76 -23.10 29.53
CA MET A 97 24.62 -24.27 29.30
C MET A 97 25.14 -24.86 30.62
N CYS A 98 25.55 -24.01 31.58
CA CYS A 98 25.98 -24.43 32.92
C CYS A 98 24.87 -25.06 33.81
N LYS A 99 23.61 -25.12 33.34
CA LYS A 99 22.53 -25.93 33.95
C LYS A 99 22.29 -27.26 33.25
N THR A 100 22.86 -27.48 32.06
CA THR A 100 22.73 -28.71 31.27
C THR A 100 23.81 -29.74 31.59
N ASN A 101 23.57 -31.00 31.22
CA ASN A 101 24.57 -32.06 31.26
C ASN A 101 25.32 -32.14 29.92
N CYS A 102 26.61 -32.47 29.94
CA CYS A 102 27.41 -32.63 28.74
C CYS A 102 27.20 -34.01 28.11
N GLU A 103 26.76 -34.03 26.84
CA GLU A 103 26.61 -35.22 25.99
C GLU A 103 27.79 -36.20 26.07
N GLY A 104 29.03 -35.70 26.11
CA GLY A 104 30.23 -36.53 26.08
C GLY A 104 30.63 -37.19 27.41
N CYS A 105 30.04 -36.81 28.54
CA CYS A 105 30.41 -37.38 29.86
C CYS A 105 29.30 -37.42 30.92
N GLY A 106 28.07 -37.00 30.64
CA GLY A 106 26.93 -37.02 31.56
C GLY A 106 26.96 -35.98 32.68
N ASN A 107 28.14 -35.53 33.10
CA ASN A 107 28.33 -34.49 34.13
C ASN A 107 27.77 -33.12 33.68
N ARG A 108 27.42 -32.26 34.64
CA ARG A 108 27.05 -30.86 34.37
C ARG A 108 28.13 -30.15 33.55
N TRP A 109 27.70 -29.42 32.52
CA TRP A 109 28.61 -28.72 31.63
C TRP A 109 29.28 -27.54 32.33
N ASN A 110 30.60 -27.46 32.21
CA ASN A 110 31.49 -26.50 32.87
C ASN A 110 32.50 -25.91 31.86
N GLY A 111 32.06 -25.74 30.62
CA GLY A 111 32.91 -25.53 29.46
C GLY A 111 33.16 -24.07 29.07
N THR A 112 33.58 -23.87 27.84
CA THR A 112 33.64 -22.55 27.17
C THR A 112 32.77 -22.53 25.91
N ILE A 113 32.26 -21.35 25.56
CA ILE A 113 31.54 -21.10 24.29
C ILE A 113 32.42 -20.22 23.41
N ASN A 114 32.83 -20.73 22.25
CA ASN A 114 33.72 -20.05 21.32
C ASN A 114 33.02 -19.79 19.98
N ILE A 115 33.46 -18.76 19.26
CA ILE A 115 32.94 -18.43 17.92
C ILE A 115 33.97 -18.90 16.88
N ASN A 116 33.71 -20.04 16.25
CA ASN A 116 34.63 -20.65 15.27
C ASN A 116 34.64 -19.90 13.93
N LYS A 117 33.51 -19.27 13.56
CA LYS A 117 33.34 -18.50 12.32
C LYS A 117 32.26 -17.44 12.52
N ARG A 118 32.40 -16.30 11.83
CA ARG A 118 31.38 -15.23 11.74
C ARG A 118 31.26 -14.72 10.31
N GLU A 119 30.04 -14.56 9.82
CA GLU A 119 29.73 -13.90 8.55
C GLU A 119 28.53 -12.98 8.77
N GLY A 120 28.77 -11.69 9.00
CA GLY A 120 27.71 -10.76 9.41
C GLY A 120 27.10 -11.15 10.76
N LEU A 121 25.78 -11.33 10.78
CA LEU A 121 25.02 -11.78 11.96
C LEU A 121 25.08 -13.30 12.18
N PHE A 122 25.48 -14.08 11.17
CA PHE A 122 25.66 -15.52 11.32
C PHE A 122 26.95 -15.85 12.06
N VAL A 123 26.88 -16.81 12.99
CA VAL A 123 28.05 -17.41 13.65
C VAL A 123 27.97 -18.93 13.72
N ILE A 124 29.15 -19.56 13.74
CA ILE A 124 29.33 -20.94 14.18
C ILE A 124 29.78 -20.91 15.63
N LEU A 125 28.94 -21.43 16.53
CA LEU A 125 29.25 -21.58 17.95
C LEU A 125 29.86 -22.97 18.20
N SER A 126 30.87 -23.05 19.06
CA SER A 126 31.36 -24.31 19.60
C SER A 126 31.33 -24.31 21.13
N PHE A 127 30.91 -25.44 21.69
CA PHE A 127 30.71 -25.66 23.12
C PHE A 127 31.70 -26.75 23.57
N GLN A 128 32.80 -26.36 24.20
CA GLN A 128 33.87 -27.27 24.61
C GLN A 128 33.77 -27.54 26.11
N CYS A 129 33.51 -28.79 26.51
CA CYS A 129 33.45 -29.18 27.93
C CYS A 129 34.84 -29.31 28.54
N SER A 130 35.07 -28.66 29.70
CA SER A 130 36.36 -28.70 30.41
C SER A 130 36.68 -30.08 30.98
N SER A 131 35.68 -30.80 31.49
CA SER A 131 35.90 -32.12 32.13
C SER A 131 36.12 -33.31 31.18
N CYS A 132 35.80 -33.20 29.88
CA CYS A 132 35.96 -34.31 28.94
C CYS A 132 36.48 -33.91 27.55
N THR A 133 36.75 -32.63 27.31
CA THR A 133 37.19 -32.05 26.03
C THR A 133 36.22 -32.22 24.84
N ASN A 134 35.02 -32.78 25.04
CA ASN A 134 34.01 -32.93 23.99
C ASN A 134 33.61 -31.56 23.40
N ILE A 135 33.51 -31.48 22.07
CA ILE A 135 33.17 -30.25 21.34
C ILE A 135 31.92 -30.48 20.49
N ILE A 136 30.83 -29.82 20.88
CA ILE A 136 29.60 -29.71 20.08
C ILE A 136 29.69 -28.42 19.25
N THR A 137 29.27 -28.45 17.99
CA THR A 137 29.27 -27.28 17.09
C THR A 137 27.89 -27.03 16.49
N ILE A 138 27.43 -25.78 16.52
CA ILE A 138 26.07 -25.36 16.10
C ILE A 138 26.15 -24.12 15.18
N GLU A 139 25.32 -24.08 14.14
CA GLU A 139 25.21 -22.97 13.19
C GLU A 139 23.94 -22.12 13.48
N THR A 140 24.06 -20.82 13.74
CA THR A 140 22.94 -19.99 14.29
C THR A 140 21.90 -19.49 13.27
N SER A 141 21.84 -20.09 12.08
CA SER A 141 20.92 -19.73 10.99
C SER A 141 21.07 -20.77 9.87
N PRO A 142 20.02 -21.19 9.15
CA PRO A 142 20.19 -22.07 7.99
C PRO A 142 20.97 -21.41 6.84
N LYS A 143 21.46 -22.23 5.90
CA LYS A 143 21.78 -21.75 4.55
C LYS A 143 20.48 -21.49 3.79
N VAL A 144 20.49 -20.50 2.91
CA VAL A 144 19.44 -20.25 1.93
C VAL A 144 19.56 -21.29 0.81
N VAL A 145 18.51 -22.05 0.48
CA VAL A 145 18.58 -23.12 -0.55
C VAL A 145 19.23 -22.62 -1.86
N ALA A 146 20.06 -23.49 -2.45
CA ALA A 146 20.86 -23.23 -3.65
C ALA A 146 21.79 -21.98 -3.55
N SER A 147 22.15 -21.51 -2.35
CA SER A 147 23.12 -20.40 -2.20
C SER A 147 23.91 -20.44 -0.89
N ASP A 148 25.15 -19.97 -0.89
CA ASP A 148 25.98 -19.87 0.34
C ASP A 148 25.56 -18.75 1.30
N ARG A 149 24.51 -17.98 0.96
CA ARG A 149 23.97 -16.94 1.84
C ARG A 149 23.33 -17.56 3.07
N ARG A 150 23.43 -16.88 4.20
CA ARG A 150 22.77 -17.26 5.45
C ARG A 150 21.45 -16.51 5.57
N ASP A 151 20.40 -17.20 6.00
CA ASP A 151 19.05 -16.64 6.01
C ASP A 151 18.95 -15.37 6.88
N ILE A 152 19.58 -15.34 8.06
CA ILE A 152 19.63 -14.15 8.94
C ILE A 152 20.26 -12.91 8.27
N ASN A 153 21.24 -13.11 7.37
CA ASN A 153 21.88 -12.03 6.63
C ASN A 153 20.99 -11.52 5.49
N VAL A 154 20.18 -12.39 4.88
CA VAL A 154 19.18 -11.99 3.87
C VAL A 154 18.00 -11.27 4.55
N ARG A 155 17.51 -11.76 5.70
CA ARG A 155 16.43 -11.11 6.47
C ARG A 155 16.84 -9.73 6.98
N SER A 156 18.04 -9.57 7.54
CA SER A 156 18.55 -8.26 7.96
C SER A 156 18.77 -7.30 6.80
N GLN A 157 19.23 -7.78 5.63
CA GLN A 157 19.30 -6.97 4.40
C GLN A 157 17.91 -6.50 3.94
N ILE A 158 16.90 -7.38 3.93
CA ILE A 158 15.50 -7.04 3.60
C ILE A 158 14.95 -6.02 4.60
N GLY A 159 15.12 -6.23 5.91
CA GLY A 159 14.74 -5.26 6.95
C GLY A 159 15.44 -3.91 6.78
N GLY A 160 16.71 -3.91 6.39
CA GLY A 160 17.47 -2.70 6.08
C GLY A 160 16.85 -1.86 4.95
N HIS A 161 16.31 -2.50 3.90
CA HIS A 161 15.57 -1.82 2.84
C HIS A 161 14.19 -1.36 3.30
N LEU A 162 13.44 -2.19 4.03
CA LEU A 162 12.09 -1.87 4.51
C LEU A 162 12.06 -0.65 5.44
N CYS A 163 13.04 -0.50 6.31
CA CYS A 163 13.18 0.67 7.18
C CYS A 163 13.88 1.87 6.49
N GLY A 164 14.28 1.74 5.22
CA GLY A 164 15.01 2.79 4.49
C GLY A 164 16.38 3.14 5.09
N ILE A 165 16.97 2.24 5.89
CA ILE A 165 18.24 2.46 6.60
C ILE A 165 19.46 1.90 5.85
N ARG A 166 19.27 0.77 5.14
CA ARG A 166 20.28 0.01 4.38
C ARG A 166 21.54 -0.33 5.20
N TYR A 167 22.60 -0.84 4.56
CA TYR A 167 23.85 -1.24 5.22
C TYR A 167 24.36 -0.22 6.26
N ALA A 168 24.55 1.04 5.89
CA ALA A 168 25.11 2.07 6.78
C ALA A 168 24.24 2.38 8.01
N GLY A 169 22.92 2.10 7.95
CA GLY A 169 22.03 2.19 9.10
C GLY A 169 21.91 0.88 9.89
N LEU A 170 22.01 -0.28 9.22
CA LEU A 170 22.13 -1.58 9.87
C LEU A 170 23.38 -1.65 10.76
N VAL A 171 24.54 -1.17 10.29
CA VAL A 171 25.78 -1.08 11.09
C VAL A 171 25.57 -0.27 12.37
N LYS A 172 24.79 0.83 12.30
CA LYS A 172 24.44 1.64 13.47
C LYS A 172 23.48 0.92 14.41
N LEU A 173 22.47 0.24 13.86
CA LEU A 173 21.50 -0.54 14.62
C LEU A 173 22.18 -1.69 15.36
N THR A 174 23.00 -2.50 14.68
CA THR A 174 23.73 -3.60 15.30
C THR A 174 24.72 -3.10 16.34
N GLY A 175 25.44 -2.01 16.06
CA GLY A 175 26.35 -1.38 17.03
C GLY A 175 25.63 -0.91 18.30
N ALA A 176 24.48 -0.24 18.15
CA ALA A 176 23.67 0.21 19.29
C ALA A 176 23.06 -0.95 20.11
N MET A 177 22.77 -2.09 19.47
CA MET A 177 22.29 -3.31 20.13
C MET A 177 23.41 -4.23 20.64
N ASN A 178 24.68 -3.83 20.54
CA ASN A 178 25.86 -4.67 20.83
C ASN A 178 25.87 -6.03 20.07
N LEU A 179 25.34 -6.01 18.84
CA LEU A 179 25.30 -7.15 17.92
C LEU A 179 26.51 -7.12 16.96
N PRO A 180 26.87 -8.26 16.34
CA PRO A 180 27.82 -8.29 15.23
C PRO A 180 27.43 -7.29 14.12
N SER A 181 28.44 -6.70 13.46
CA SER A 181 28.21 -5.95 12.21
C SER A 181 27.45 -6.82 11.19
N PRO A 182 26.56 -6.26 10.36
CA PRO A 182 26.07 -6.94 9.16
C PRO A 182 27.22 -7.32 8.21
N ILE A 183 26.90 -8.16 7.22
CA ILE A 183 27.79 -8.53 6.11
C ILE A 183 28.44 -7.30 5.46
N GLN A 184 29.69 -7.45 4.99
CA GLN A 184 30.49 -6.37 4.43
C GLN A 184 29.77 -5.67 3.26
N ASP A 185 29.90 -4.34 3.17
CA ASP A 185 29.19 -3.48 2.20
C ASP A 185 29.28 -3.94 0.74
N GLN A 186 30.46 -4.44 0.33
CA GLN A 186 30.69 -4.98 -1.02
C GLN A 186 29.85 -6.25 -1.28
N ILE A 187 29.66 -7.08 -0.27
CA ILE A 187 28.83 -8.30 -0.33
C ILE A 187 27.35 -7.92 -0.29
N TYR A 188 26.96 -7.00 0.61
CA TYR A 188 25.61 -6.42 0.68
C TYR A 188 25.19 -5.86 -0.70
N SER A 189 26.02 -4.98 -1.27
CA SER A 189 25.80 -4.34 -2.58
C SER A 189 25.81 -5.33 -3.76
N LYS A 190 26.51 -6.47 -3.64
CA LYS A 190 26.41 -7.58 -4.61
C LYS A 190 25.08 -8.31 -4.45
N TRP A 191 24.64 -8.56 -3.21
CA TRP A 191 23.40 -9.27 -2.91
C TRP A 191 22.14 -8.46 -3.26
N ASP A 192 22.17 -7.12 -3.17
CA ASP A 192 21.08 -6.23 -3.59
C ASP A 192 20.61 -6.54 -5.03
N LYS A 193 21.54 -6.82 -5.95
CA LYS A 193 21.22 -7.15 -7.35
C LYS A 193 20.49 -8.49 -7.48
N ASN A 194 20.89 -9.49 -6.70
CA ASN A 194 20.24 -10.80 -6.69
C ASN A 194 18.86 -10.72 -5.99
N LEU A 195 18.79 -9.93 -4.92
CA LEU A 195 17.58 -9.67 -4.14
C LEU A 195 16.51 -8.99 -5.02
N LEU A 196 16.90 -7.99 -5.82
CA LEU A 196 16.02 -7.30 -6.77
C LEU A 196 15.37 -8.26 -7.78
N LEU A 197 16.13 -9.19 -8.37
CA LEU A 197 15.58 -10.15 -9.34
C LEU A 197 14.43 -10.98 -8.74
N SER A 198 14.61 -11.47 -7.52
CA SER A 198 13.59 -12.25 -6.81
C SER A 198 12.39 -11.39 -6.39
N ILE A 199 12.61 -10.22 -5.78
CA ILE A 199 11.51 -9.32 -5.38
C ILE A 199 10.70 -8.86 -6.61
N LYS A 200 11.36 -8.64 -7.76
CA LYS A 200 10.69 -8.35 -9.03
C LYS A 200 9.84 -9.52 -9.53
N SER A 201 10.30 -10.76 -9.36
CA SER A 201 9.48 -11.97 -9.61
C SER A 201 8.24 -12.04 -8.70
N PHE A 202 8.37 -11.77 -7.39
CA PHE A 202 7.22 -11.80 -6.47
C PHE A 202 6.21 -10.68 -6.74
N SER A 203 6.68 -9.44 -6.89
CA SER A 203 5.82 -8.30 -7.23
C SER A 203 5.15 -8.47 -8.60
N ASN A 204 5.80 -9.08 -9.59
CA ASN A 204 5.14 -9.43 -10.85
C ASN A 204 3.96 -10.38 -10.65
N ARG A 205 4.10 -11.43 -9.81
CA ARG A 205 2.98 -12.36 -9.50
C ARG A 205 1.85 -11.64 -8.74
N SER A 206 2.21 -10.77 -7.79
CA SER A 206 1.28 -9.93 -7.05
C SER A 206 0.48 -8.99 -7.97
N MET A 207 1.15 -8.35 -8.94
CA MET A 207 0.48 -7.52 -9.97
C MET A 207 -0.42 -8.36 -10.89
N THR A 208 0.01 -9.55 -11.33
CA THR A 208 -0.85 -10.45 -12.13
C THR A 208 -2.10 -10.89 -11.35
N LYS A 209 -1.96 -11.17 -10.05
CA LYS A 209 -3.09 -11.47 -9.16
C LYS A 209 -4.03 -10.27 -9.02
N ALA A 210 -3.49 -9.07 -8.77
CA ALA A 210 -4.27 -7.83 -8.70
C ALA A 210 -5.00 -7.51 -10.01
N VAL A 211 -4.39 -7.80 -11.17
CA VAL A 211 -5.05 -7.68 -12.49
C VAL A 211 -6.23 -8.64 -12.61
N ASN A 212 -6.08 -9.91 -12.21
CA ASN A 212 -7.18 -10.88 -12.27
C ASN A 212 -8.32 -10.49 -11.31
N GLU A 213 -7.99 -10.03 -10.10
CA GLU A 213 -8.95 -9.44 -9.16
C GLU A 213 -9.69 -8.23 -9.77
N ALA A 214 -8.98 -7.32 -10.46
CA ALA A 214 -9.57 -6.16 -11.13
C ALA A 214 -10.47 -6.53 -12.32
N VAL A 215 -10.05 -7.50 -13.15
CA VAL A 215 -10.87 -8.06 -14.26
C VAL A 215 -12.16 -8.70 -13.74
N THR A 216 -12.08 -9.34 -12.57
CA THR A 216 -13.25 -9.94 -11.91
C THR A 216 -14.19 -8.86 -11.37
N ALA A 217 -13.64 -7.83 -10.70
CA ALA A 217 -14.41 -6.71 -10.16
C ALA A 217 -15.03 -5.80 -11.24
N ALA A 218 -14.43 -5.73 -12.43
CA ALA A 218 -14.97 -5.02 -13.60
C ALA A 218 -15.91 -5.87 -14.46
N ASN A 219 -16.07 -7.17 -14.15
CA ASN A 219 -16.76 -8.17 -14.97
C ASN A 219 -16.28 -8.18 -16.45
N GLY A 220 -15.01 -7.90 -16.69
CA GLY A 220 -14.49 -7.62 -18.04
C GLY A 220 -13.00 -7.28 -18.09
N ARG A 221 -12.43 -7.33 -19.30
CA ARG A 221 -11.00 -7.06 -19.57
C ARG A 221 -10.71 -5.58 -19.89
N GLU A 222 -11.70 -4.71 -19.76
CA GLU A 222 -11.58 -3.27 -19.90
C GLU A 222 -11.58 -2.61 -18.51
N LEU A 223 -10.46 -1.99 -18.14
CA LEU A 223 -10.24 -1.51 -16.77
C LEU A 223 -10.10 0.02 -16.71
N MET A 224 -10.67 0.61 -15.67
CA MET A 224 -10.34 1.95 -15.20
C MET A 224 -9.12 1.88 -14.27
N VAL A 225 -8.13 2.74 -14.53
CA VAL A 225 -6.88 2.80 -13.74
C VAL A 225 -6.51 4.21 -13.32
N SER A 226 -5.93 4.36 -12.12
CA SER A 226 -5.33 5.60 -11.65
C SER A 226 -3.82 5.58 -11.85
N GLY A 227 -3.29 6.55 -12.60
CA GLY A 227 -1.86 6.72 -12.84
C GLY A 227 -1.30 7.96 -12.19
N ASP A 228 -0.11 7.83 -11.59
CA ASP A 228 0.61 8.95 -10.97
C ASP A 228 2.13 8.71 -11.00
N GLY A 229 2.89 9.80 -11.00
CA GLY A 229 4.35 9.84 -11.11
C GLY A 229 5.03 10.18 -9.79
N PHE A 230 6.07 9.44 -9.43
CA PHE A 230 6.82 9.68 -8.21
C PHE A 230 8.34 9.66 -8.42
N TRP A 231 9.03 10.51 -7.68
CA TRP A 231 10.48 10.72 -7.78
C TRP A 231 11.18 10.42 -6.46
N GLN A 232 12.42 9.92 -6.56
CA GLN A 232 13.24 9.52 -5.42
C GLN A 232 13.61 10.73 -4.54
N THR A 233 13.72 11.92 -5.11
CA THR A 233 13.96 13.19 -4.40
C THR A 233 12.89 14.21 -4.79
N ARG A 234 12.67 15.26 -3.98
CA ARG A 234 11.70 16.32 -4.31
C ARG A 234 12.13 17.07 -5.60
N GLY A 235 11.20 17.22 -6.55
CA GLY A 235 11.36 18.05 -7.76
C GLY A 235 12.04 17.38 -8.97
N PHE A 236 11.85 17.98 -10.15
CA PHE A 236 12.27 17.45 -11.46
C PHE A 236 13.78 17.37 -11.73
N GLN A 237 14.62 17.64 -10.72
CA GLN A 237 16.05 17.33 -10.77
C GLN A 237 16.34 15.86 -10.38
N SER A 238 15.34 15.10 -9.93
CA SER A 238 15.58 13.74 -9.44
C SER A 238 16.17 12.81 -10.50
N ARG A 239 17.06 11.93 -10.03
CA ARG A 239 17.86 10.97 -10.81
C ARG A 239 17.14 9.65 -11.06
N HIS A 240 16.20 9.32 -10.19
CA HIS A 240 15.37 8.10 -10.22
C HIS A 240 13.91 8.49 -9.95
N GLY A 241 12.99 7.83 -10.64
CA GLY A 241 11.55 8.00 -10.49
C GLY A 241 10.80 6.87 -11.16
N ALA A 242 9.48 6.86 -11.06
CA ALA A 242 8.63 5.84 -11.66
C ALA A 242 7.21 6.38 -11.86
N ALA A 243 6.37 5.60 -12.53
CA ALA A 243 4.93 5.71 -12.39
C ALA A 243 4.34 4.32 -12.13
N ALA A 244 3.20 4.27 -11.45
CA ALA A 244 2.42 3.06 -11.22
C ALA A 244 0.99 3.25 -11.71
N LEU A 245 0.37 2.15 -12.16
CA LEU A 245 -1.07 2.09 -12.44
C LEU A 245 -1.76 1.28 -11.35
N LEU A 246 -2.78 1.83 -10.72
CA LEU A 246 -3.60 1.17 -9.71
C LEU A 246 -5.03 0.94 -10.23
N SER A 247 -5.72 -0.08 -9.72
CA SER A 247 -7.15 -0.31 -9.98
C SER A 247 -8.04 0.71 -9.27
N CYS A 248 -9.09 1.21 -9.92
CA CYS A 248 -10.05 2.15 -9.33
C CYS A 248 -11.26 1.48 -8.65
N ASN A 249 -11.09 0.25 -8.15
CA ASN A 249 -12.10 -0.49 -7.40
C ASN A 249 -12.08 -0.12 -5.89
N THR A 250 -12.95 -0.75 -5.09
CA THR A 250 -13.08 -0.49 -3.65
C THR A 250 -11.82 -0.81 -2.84
N THR A 251 -10.97 -1.71 -3.32
CA THR A 251 -9.66 -2.05 -2.75
C THR A 251 -8.56 -1.89 -3.82
N PRO A 252 -8.10 -0.65 -4.08
CA PRO A 252 -7.09 -0.36 -5.08
C PRO A 252 -5.79 -1.16 -4.89
N LYS A 253 -5.26 -1.71 -5.98
CA LYS A 253 -3.99 -2.44 -6.02
C LYS A 253 -3.16 -2.03 -7.23
N VAL A 254 -1.84 -2.11 -7.11
CA VAL A 254 -0.91 -1.85 -8.22
C VAL A 254 -1.02 -2.97 -9.25
N LEU A 255 -1.34 -2.59 -10.49
CA LEU A 255 -1.50 -3.47 -11.65
C LEU A 255 -0.24 -3.51 -12.54
N ASP A 256 0.47 -2.38 -12.66
CA ASP A 256 1.77 -2.31 -13.32
C ASP A 256 2.62 -1.16 -12.75
N ILE A 257 3.95 -1.23 -12.94
CA ILE A 257 4.93 -0.20 -12.57
C ILE A 257 6.01 -0.08 -13.63
N GLU A 258 6.47 1.14 -13.91
CA GLU A 258 7.63 1.40 -14.77
C GLU A 258 8.61 2.33 -14.05
N THR A 259 9.82 1.82 -13.76
CA THR A 259 10.87 2.49 -13.00
C THR A 259 11.93 3.11 -13.92
N CYS A 260 12.09 4.42 -13.90
CA CYS A 260 12.98 5.19 -14.75
C CYS A 260 14.18 5.77 -14.00
N SER A 261 15.39 5.48 -14.50
CA SER A 261 16.68 5.88 -13.93
C SER A 261 17.51 6.60 -14.98
N LYS A 262 17.93 7.84 -14.68
CA LYS A 262 18.69 8.71 -15.61
C LYS A 262 20.21 8.53 -15.51
N THR A 263 20.65 7.59 -14.69
CA THR A 263 22.02 7.46 -14.17
C THR A 263 22.29 6.01 -13.78
N CYS A 264 23.55 5.61 -13.83
CA CYS A 264 24.04 4.41 -13.15
C CYS A 264 25.31 4.77 -12.38
N ASN A 265 25.41 4.34 -11.12
CA ASN A 265 26.57 4.68 -10.30
C ASN A 265 27.85 4.02 -10.82
N VAL A 266 27.74 2.86 -11.50
CA VAL A 266 28.87 2.20 -12.18
C VAL A 266 29.37 3.04 -13.35
N CYS A 267 28.48 3.53 -14.23
CA CYS A 267 28.88 4.46 -15.30
C CYS A 267 29.55 5.72 -14.74
N MET A 268 28.98 6.33 -13.70
CA MET A 268 29.55 7.54 -13.09
C MET A 268 30.96 7.30 -12.54
N GLY A 269 31.18 6.17 -11.85
CA GLY A 269 32.51 5.79 -11.36
C GLY A 269 33.50 5.48 -12.48
N ALA A 270 33.03 4.83 -13.56
CA ALA A 270 33.86 4.51 -14.73
C ALA A 270 34.42 5.76 -15.41
N LEU A 271 33.69 6.89 -15.41
CA LEU A 271 34.19 8.16 -15.98
C LEU A 271 35.52 8.61 -15.36
N ALA A 272 35.80 8.31 -14.08
CA ALA A 272 37.05 8.67 -13.42
C ALA A 272 38.26 7.91 -14.01
N ILE A 273 38.07 6.68 -14.49
CA ILE A 273 39.14 5.89 -15.15
C ILE A 273 39.17 6.06 -16.67
N LYS A 274 38.20 6.75 -17.28
CA LYS A 274 38.11 6.91 -18.75
C LYS A 274 39.37 7.51 -19.38
N LYS A 275 40.03 8.46 -18.71
CA LYS A 275 41.27 9.09 -19.20
C LYS A 275 42.53 8.28 -18.87
N SER A 276 42.58 7.61 -17.72
CA SER A 276 43.79 6.95 -17.21
C SER A 276 43.90 5.47 -17.58
N ASN A 277 42.79 4.79 -17.86
CA ASN A 277 42.77 3.44 -18.40
C ASN A 277 41.54 3.22 -19.30
N PRO A 278 41.61 3.62 -20.60
CA PRO A 278 40.51 3.50 -21.55
C PRO A 278 40.04 2.06 -21.79
N ALA A 279 40.95 1.07 -21.72
CA ALA A 279 40.60 -0.35 -21.85
C ALA A 279 39.67 -0.79 -20.71
N LYS A 280 40.11 -0.60 -19.46
CA LYS A 280 39.32 -0.94 -18.25
C LYS A 280 38.00 -0.14 -18.18
N TYR A 281 37.96 1.09 -18.70
CA TYR A 281 36.71 1.83 -18.87
C TYR A 281 35.76 1.11 -19.83
N ASN A 282 36.23 0.73 -21.03
CA ASN A 282 35.41 0.01 -22.01
C ASN A 282 34.94 -1.35 -21.47
N ASP A 283 35.80 -2.08 -20.77
CA ASP A 283 35.47 -3.38 -20.16
C ASP A 283 34.36 -3.24 -19.09
N VAL A 284 34.47 -2.25 -18.20
CA VAL A 284 33.44 -1.95 -17.20
C VAL A 284 32.12 -1.55 -17.86
N ILE A 285 32.16 -0.66 -18.87
CA ILE A 285 30.95 -0.23 -19.58
C ILE A 285 30.29 -1.40 -20.33
N ARG A 286 31.06 -2.28 -20.98
CA ARG A 286 30.56 -3.43 -21.73
C ARG A 286 30.04 -4.56 -20.83
N SER A 287 30.68 -4.83 -19.71
CA SER A 287 30.35 -5.97 -18.83
C SER A 287 29.25 -5.68 -17.80
N HIS A 288 29.03 -4.42 -17.41
CA HIS A 288 28.04 -4.11 -16.40
C HIS A 288 26.60 -4.03 -16.95
N LYS A 289 25.63 -4.55 -16.19
CA LYS A 289 24.22 -4.22 -16.39
C LYS A 289 23.98 -2.77 -15.93
N CYS A 290 23.80 -1.87 -16.89
CA CYS A 290 23.58 -0.45 -16.63
C CYS A 290 22.21 -0.20 -15.97
N GLU A 291 22.18 0.63 -14.92
CA GLU A 291 20.93 1.08 -14.28
C GLU A 291 20.24 2.21 -15.08
N LYS A 292 20.93 2.87 -16.03
CA LYS A 292 20.34 3.97 -16.80
C LYS A 292 19.47 3.42 -17.93
N ASN A 293 18.16 3.46 -17.75
CA ASN A 293 17.16 3.16 -18.77
C ASN A 293 16.39 4.40 -19.29
N TYR A 294 16.63 5.60 -18.73
CA TYR A 294 15.94 6.83 -19.13
C TYR A 294 16.91 7.93 -19.59
N ASN A 295 16.55 8.64 -20.66
CA ASN A 295 17.38 9.70 -21.27
C ASN A 295 16.70 11.09 -21.34
N LYS A 296 15.37 11.19 -21.25
CA LYS A 296 14.62 12.47 -21.31
C LYS A 296 14.64 13.23 -19.97
N SER A 297 14.00 14.41 -19.93
CA SER A 297 13.86 15.24 -18.71
C SER A 297 13.03 14.54 -17.63
N SER A 298 13.28 14.78 -16.34
CA SER A 298 12.63 13.97 -15.28
C SER A 298 11.13 14.24 -15.17
N GLY A 299 10.65 15.43 -15.53
CA GLY A 299 9.22 15.78 -15.63
C GLY A 299 8.49 15.17 -16.82
N THR A 300 9.13 14.31 -17.62
CA THR A 300 8.46 13.47 -18.64
C THR A 300 8.39 11.99 -18.25
N ILE A 301 8.96 11.61 -17.10
CA ILE A 301 9.01 10.21 -16.63
C ILE A 301 7.61 9.62 -16.55
N GLU A 302 6.67 10.29 -15.89
CA GLU A 302 5.29 9.84 -15.72
C GLU A 302 4.62 9.52 -17.06
N ALA A 303 4.52 10.51 -17.97
CA ALA A 303 3.86 10.34 -19.26
C ALA A 303 4.47 9.20 -20.11
N ASN A 304 5.79 9.02 -20.08
CA ASN A 304 6.45 7.92 -20.81
C ASN A 304 6.27 6.56 -20.09
N ALA A 305 6.30 6.54 -18.76
CA ALA A 305 6.11 5.35 -17.94
C ALA A 305 4.67 4.81 -18.06
N VAL A 306 3.67 5.69 -17.91
CA VAL A 306 2.25 5.39 -18.12
C VAL A 306 2.01 4.89 -19.55
N LEU A 307 2.52 5.59 -20.57
CA LEU A 307 2.42 5.14 -21.96
C LEU A 307 3.04 3.75 -22.19
N ASN A 308 4.20 3.46 -21.59
CA ASN A 308 4.85 2.15 -21.69
C ASN A 308 4.04 1.03 -21.01
N MET A 309 3.37 1.33 -19.90
CA MET A 309 2.47 0.37 -19.22
C MET A 309 1.20 0.10 -20.04
N PHE A 310 0.61 1.13 -20.66
CA PHE A 310 -0.53 0.95 -21.58
C PHE A 310 -0.14 0.13 -22.82
N LYS A 311 1.00 0.44 -23.46
CA LYS A 311 1.49 -0.30 -24.65
C LYS A 311 1.69 -1.80 -24.42
N ARG A 312 1.98 -2.23 -23.18
CA ARG A 312 2.19 -3.64 -22.83
C ARG A 312 0.99 -4.32 -22.18
N SER A 313 -0.13 -3.61 -21.94
CA SER A 313 -1.27 -4.18 -21.19
C SER A 313 -1.85 -5.44 -21.87
N VAL A 314 -1.97 -5.40 -23.20
CA VAL A 314 -2.54 -6.50 -23.99
C VAL A 314 -1.57 -7.70 -24.04
N SER A 315 -0.28 -7.49 -24.31
CA SER A 315 0.70 -8.59 -24.43
C SER A 315 1.15 -9.16 -23.08
N LYS A 316 1.12 -8.38 -22.01
CA LYS A 316 1.53 -8.79 -20.64
C LYS A 316 0.40 -9.42 -19.84
N TYR A 317 -0.85 -8.97 -20.06
CA TYR A 317 -2.00 -9.34 -19.23
C TYR A 317 -3.29 -9.67 -20.02
N GLY A 318 -3.39 -9.30 -21.30
CA GLY A 318 -4.62 -9.44 -22.09
C GLY A 318 -5.73 -8.49 -21.64
N ILE A 319 -5.39 -7.27 -21.22
CA ILE A 319 -6.34 -6.24 -20.74
C ILE A 319 -6.17 -4.92 -21.50
N TYR A 320 -7.23 -4.12 -21.52
CA TYR A 320 -7.29 -2.79 -22.11
C TYR A 320 -7.56 -1.77 -21.00
N TYR A 321 -6.77 -0.68 -20.94
CA TYR A 321 -7.01 0.41 -20.00
C TYR A 321 -7.87 1.49 -20.67
N THR A 322 -9.20 1.37 -20.58
CA THR A 322 -10.14 2.22 -21.34
C THR A 322 -10.53 3.50 -20.62
N SER A 323 -10.24 3.62 -19.32
CA SER A 323 -10.41 4.87 -18.56
C SER A 323 -9.17 5.18 -17.72
N TYR A 324 -8.69 6.43 -17.80
CA TYR A 324 -7.53 6.91 -17.06
C TYR A 324 -7.94 8.00 -16.06
N VAL A 325 -7.77 7.72 -14.77
CA VAL A 325 -7.80 8.70 -13.70
C VAL A 325 -6.39 9.24 -13.50
N GLY A 326 -6.22 10.55 -13.48
CA GLY A 326 -4.95 11.19 -13.19
C GLY A 326 -5.15 12.58 -12.61
N ASP A 327 -4.08 13.14 -12.05
CA ASP A 327 -4.08 14.55 -11.64
C ASP A 327 -4.19 15.47 -12.88
N GLY A 328 -4.43 16.77 -12.65
CA GLY A 328 -4.96 17.69 -13.67
C GLY A 328 -4.12 17.82 -14.97
N ASP A 329 -2.81 17.55 -14.91
CA ASP A 329 -1.86 17.77 -16.00
C ASP A 329 -2.28 17.06 -17.31
N SER A 330 -2.21 17.81 -18.42
CA SER A 330 -2.66 17.32 -19.74
C SER A 330 -1.73 16.27 -20.35
N LYS A 331 -0.42 16.41 -20.11
CA LYS A 331 0.65 15.75 -20.89
C LYS A 331 0.55 14.23 -20.90
N THR A 332 0.22 13.60 -19.78
CA THR A 332 0.09 12.13 -19.70
C THR A 332 -1.14 11.64 -20.48
N PHE A 333 -2.29 12.30 -20.34
CA PHE A 333 -3.48 11.95 -21.13
C PHE A 333 -3.32 12.24 -22.63
N THR A 334 -2.74 13.39 -23.02
CA THR A 334 -2.42 13.70 -24.42
C THR A 334 -1.48 12.65 -25.02
N SER A 335 -0.48 12.18 -24.25
CA SER A 335 0.43 11.11 -24.69
C SER A 335 -0.27 9.77 -24.92
N LEU A 336 -1.31 9.45 -24.11
CA LEU A 336 -2.14 8.26 -24.30
C LEU A 336 -3.08 8.39 -25.49
N SER A 337 -3.79 9.51 -25.61
CA SER A 337 -4.75 9.78 -26.70
C SER A 337 -4.08 9.74 -28.07
N ASN A 338 -2.94 10.43 -28.23
CA ASN A 338 -2.23 10.51 -29.50
C ASN A 338 -1.59 9.18 -29.91
N ALA A 339 -1.40 8.24 -28.98
CA ALA A 339 -0.71 6.97 -29.25
C ALA A 339 -1.58 5.87 -29.87
N LYS A 340 -2.90 6.10 -30.07
CA LYS A 340 -3.86 5.17 -30.72
C LYS A 340 -3.70 3.71 -30.26
N LEU A 341 -3.61 3.52 -28.94
CA LEU A 341 -3.08 2.31 -28.29
C LEU A 341 -3.87 1.02 -28.55
N TYR A 342 -5.17 1.14 -28.80
CA TYR A 342 -6.10 0.02 -28.89
C TYR A 342 -7.01 0.21 -30.12
N PRO A 343 -7.06 -0.73 -31.07
CA PRO A 343 -7.95 -0.64 -32.23
C PRO A 343 -9.41 -0.45 -31.81
N GLY A 344 -10.10 0.55 -32.38
CA GLY A 344 -11.50 0.83 -32.13
C GLY A 344 -11.85 1.30 -30.71
N LYS A 345 -10.88 1.66 -29.85
CA LYS A 345 -11.13 2.06 -28.46
C LYS A 345 -10.42 3.36 -28.08
N MET A 346 -11.20 4.36 -27.68
CA MET A 346 -10.69 5.61 -27.10
C MET A 346 -10.52 5.48 -25.59
N ILE A 347 -9.55 6.21 -25.02
CA ILE A 347 -9.31 6.25 -23.57
C ILE A 347 -10.08 7.44 -22.98
N LYS A 348 -11.03 7.18 -22.08
CA LYS A 348 -11.79 8.21 -21.35
C LYS A 348 -10.88 8.88 -20.30
N LYS A 349 -10.75 10.21 -20.31
CA LYS A 349 -10.15 10.94 -19.17
C LYS A 349 -11.18 11.04 -18.05
N ILE A 350 -10.84 10.48 -16.90
CA ILE A 350 -11.52 10.72 -15.62
C ILE A 350 -10.70 11.75 -14.84
N GLU A 351 -11.38 12.64 -14.13
CA GLU A 351 -10.77 13.69 -13.33
C GLU A 351 -10.83 13.30 -11.84
N ASP A 352 -9.72 13.44 -11.10
CA ASP A 352 -9.69 13.06 -9.68
C ASP A 352 -10.67 13.91 -8.84
N LEU A 353 -11.54 13.23 -8.07
CA LEU A 353 -12.57 13.86 -7.25
C LEU A 353 -12.00 14.85 -6.22
N ASN A 354 -10.82 14.58 -5.68
CA ASN A 354 -10.18 15.44 -4.68
C ASN A 354 -9.58 16.69 -5.34
N HIS A 355 -9.00 16.59 -6.55
CA HIS A 355 -8.55 17.72 -7.37
C HIS A 355 -9.74 18.58 -7.80
N PHE A 356 -10.81 17.96 -8.31
CA PHE A 356 -11.98 18.67 -8.80
C PHE A 356 -12.70 19.45 -7.68
N SER A 357 -12.86 18.83 -6.50
CA SER A 357 -13.38 19.55 -5.32
C SER A 357 -12.41 20.63 -4.80
N LYS A 358 -11.09 20.40 -4.81
CA LYS A 358 -10.09 21.45 -4.54
C LYS A 358 -10.22 22.63 -5.53
N ARG A 359 -10.66 22.41 -6.78
CA ARG A 359 -10.93 23.49 -7.74
C ARG A 359 -12.08 24.40 -7.30
N MET A 360 -13.18 23.86 -6.75
CA MET A 360 -14.25 24.69 -6.18
C MET A 360 -13.71 25.56 -5.03
N LYS A 361 -12.93 24.99 -4.10
CA LYS A 361 -12.25 25.79 -3.07
C LYS A 361 -11.39 26.90 -3.68
N ARG A 362 -10.52 26.59 -4.65
CA ARG A 362 -9.62 27.56 -5.30
C ARG A 362 -10.39 28.67 -6.05
N GLN A 363 -11.48 28.34 -6.73
CA GLN A 363 -12.32 29.33 -7.42
C GLN A 363 -13.05 30.24 -6.41
N LEU A 364 -13.63 29.69 -5.34
CA LEU A 364 -14.24 30.47 -4.25
C LEU A 364 -13.22 31.35 -3.50
N GLU A 365 -12.00 30.85 -3.24
CA GLU A 365 -10.90 31.66 -2.67
C GLU A 365 -10.43 32.77 -3.61
N THR A 366 -10.57 32.57 -4.93
CA THR A 366 -10.23 33.58 -5.93
C THR A 366 -11.32 34.65 -5.99
N LYS A 367 -12.61 34.28 -6.06
CA LYS A 367 -13.74 35.22 -5.95
C LYS A 367 -13.71 36.02 -4.64
N LYS A 368 -13.35 35.38 -3.52
CA LYS A 368 -13.13 36.03 -2.23
C LYS A 368 -12.02 37.10 -2.25
N ARG A 369 -11.01 36.94 -3.10
CA ARG A 369 -9.88 37.87 -3.26
C ARG A 369 -10.20 39.00 -4.24
N GLU A 370 -10.92 38.70 -5.32
CA GLU A 370 -11.44 39.69 -6.28
C GLU A 370 -12.35 40.70 -5.56
N TYR A 371 -13.51 40.25 -5.08
CA TYR A 371 -14.45 41.08 -4.30
C TYR A 371 -13.98 41.34 -2.84
N GLY A 372 -12.70 41.14 -2.54
CA GLY A 372 -12.15 41.19 -1.18
C GLY A 372 -12.01 42.60 -0.62
N ARG A 373 -12.00 43.62 -1.48
CA ARG A 373 -11.95 45.05 -1.13
C ARG A 373 -13.22 45.81 -1.52
N GLU A 374 -14.03 45.24 -2.39
CA GLU A 374 -15.24 45.84 -2.92
C GLU A 374 -16.40 45.66 -1.93
N LYS A 375 -17.32 46.62 -1.92
CA LYS A 375 -18.61 46.48 -1.26
C LYS A 375 -19.59 45.89 -2.27
N LEU A 376 -20.25 44.80 -1.89
CA LEU A 376 -21.36 44.24 -2.64
C LEU A 376 -22.60 45.14 -2.45
N SER A 377 -23.72 44.83 -3.11
CA SER A 377 -24.95 45.63 -3.08
C SER A 377 -25.57 45.83 -1.69
N ASP A 378 -25.19 45.02 -0.69
CA ASP A 378 -25.56 45.21 0.72
C ASP A 378 -24.55 46.07 1.53
N GLY A 379 -23.67 46.78 0.85
CA GLY A 379 -22.68 47.69 1.46
C GLY A 379 -21.55 47.00 2.24
N LYS A 380 -21.45 45.67 2.18
CA LYS A 380 -20.50 44.83 2.91
C LYS A 380 -19.58 44.07 1.94
N THR A 381 -18.38 43.71 2.35
CA THR A 381 -17.44 42.94 1.51
C THR A 381 -17.90 41.49 1.34
N ILE A 382 -17.30 40.72 0.42
CA ILE A 382 -17.67 39.30 0.23
C ILE A 382 -17.31 38.39 1.42
N GLY A 383 -16.28 38.76 2.18
CA GLY A 383 -15.81 38.06 3.37
C GLY A 383 -16.49 38.52 4.65
N GLY A 384 -16.27 37.76 5.74
CA GLY A 384 -16.79 38.06 7.08
C GLY A 384 -17.42 36.84 7.74
N GLU A 385 -17.94 37.06 8.95
CA GLU A 385 -18.85 36.15 9.62
C GLU A 385 -20.16 36.01 8.83
N ASN A 386 -20.74 34.82 8.81
CA ASN A 386 -21.96 34.46 8.06
C ASN A 386 -21.97 34.85 6.56
N ARG A 387 -20.77 35.00 5.96
CA ARG A 387 -20.54 35.30 4.53
C ARG A 387 -19.55 34.27 3.96
N LEU A 388 -18.74 34.63 2.96
CA LEU A 388 -17.73 33.76 2.36
C LEU A 388 -16.48 33.62 3.27
N SER A 389 -16.71 33.17 4.51
CA SER A 389 -15.66 32.81 5.47
C SER A 389 -14.84 31.63 4.93
N SER A 390 -13.59 31.49 5.38
CA SER A 390 -12.74 30.38 4.93
C SER A 390 -13.30 29.02 5.36
N GLN A 391 -14.02 28.99 6.49
CA GLN A 391 -14.75 27.80 6.95
C GLN A 391 -15.94 27.48 6.05
N ASN A 392 -16.68 28.48 5.55
CA ASN A 392 -17.78 28.25 4.62
C ASN A 392 -17.29 27.79 3.24
N ILE A 393 -16.14 28.26 2.76
CA ILE A 393 -15.49 27.69 1.56
C ILE A 393 -15.14 26.22 1.75
N ILE A 394 -14.57 25.84 2.92
CA ILE A 394 -14.25 24.44 3.23
C ILE A 394 -15.53 23.59 3.32
N ARG A 395 -16.58 24.09 3.96
CA ARG A 395 -17.91 23.42 4.03
C ARG A 395 -18.49 23.19 2.62
N LEU A 396 -18.42 24.17 1.73
CA LEU A 396 -18.88 24.04 0.34
C LEU A 396 -18.05 23.00 -0.44
N GLN A 397 -16.73 23.02 -0.32
CA GLN A 397 -15.86 21.97 -0.90
C GLN A 397 -16.23 20.57 -0.38
N MET A 398 -16.43 20.42 0.93
CA MET A 398 -16.74 19.14 1.55
C MET A 398 -18.13 18.62 1.14
N ALA A 399 -19.13 19.50 1.06
CA ALA A 399 -20.46 19.18 0.52
C ALA A 399 -20.35 18.69 -0.93
N PHE A 400 -19.65 19.44 -1.79
CA PHE A 400 -19.47 19.08 -3.21
C PHE A 400 -18.75 17.74 -3.39
N ALA A 401 -17.65 17.51 -2.66
CA ALA A 401 -16.95 16.23 -2.65
C ALA A 401 -17.80 15.06 -2.10
N SER A 402 -18.70 15.33 -1.15
CA SER A 402 -19.65 14.35 -0.61
C SER A 402 -20.73 14.00 -1.63
N THR A 403 -21.31 15.01 -2.28
CA THR A 403 -22.33 14.84 -3.34
C THR A 403 -21.81 14.01 -4.50
N ILE A 404 -20.59 14.27 -5.01
CA ILE A 404 -20.00 13.46 -6.09
C ILE A 404 -19.81 11.99 -5.66
N ARG A 405 -19.43 11.70 -4.41
CA ARG A 405 -19.33 10.33 -3.90
C ARG A 405 -20.69 9.64 -3.75
N LYS A 406 -21.74 10.37 -3.37
CA LYS A 406 -23.10 9.83 -3.20
C LYS A 406 -23.81 9.58 -4.53
N CYS A 407 -23.67 10.49 -5.49
CA CYS A 407 -24.36 10.44 -6.78
C CYS A 407 -23.45 9.81 -7.86
N LYS A 408 -22.71 8.76 -7.49
CA LYS A 408 -21.76 8.11 -8.41
C LYS A 408 -22.50 7.33 -9.49
N HIS A 409 -21.97 7.39 -10.71
CA HIS A 409 -22.52 6.80 -11.95
C HIS A 409 -23.87 7.38 -12.43
N ASP A 410 -24.46 8.35 -11.73
CA ASP A 410 -25.68 9.06 -12.13
C ASP A 410 -25.38 10.55 -12.36
N LEU A 411 -25.37 10.96 -13.62
CA LEU A 411 -25.03 12.34 -14.01
C LEU A 411 -26.17 13.33 -13.74
N ASP A 412 -27.41 12.87 -13.78
CA ASP A 412 -28.62 13.69 -13.64
C ASP A 412 -28.87 14.01 -12.17
N LEU A 413 -28.82 12.99 -11.31
CA LEU A 413 -28.83 13.15 -9.86
C LEU A 413 -27.61 13.97 -9.42
N LEU A 414 -26.42 13.71 -9.96
CA LEU A 414 -25.23 14.52 -9.63
C LEU A 414 -25.39 15.98 -10.02
N TYR A 415 -26.02 16.28 -11.18
CA TYR A 415 -26.31 17.65 -11.59
C TYR A 415 -27.27 18.35 -10.62
N GLN A 416 -28.44 17.73 -10.34
CA GLN A 416 -29.45 18.25 -9.41
C GLN A 416 -28.87 18.47 -8.01
N ARG A 417 -28.23 17.44 -7.44
CA ARG A 417 -27.68 17.44 -6.08
C ARG A 417 -26.47 18.38 -5.93
N SER A 418 -25.75 18.68 -7.02
CA SER A 418 -24.68 19.70 -7.01
C SER A 418 -25.26 21.11 -6.91
N TRP A 419 -26.32 21.41 -7.68
CA TRP A 419 -27.04 22.68 -7.58
C TRP A 419 -27.80 22.85 -6.28
N ALA A 420 -28.29 21.75 -5.67
CA ALA A 420 -28.89 21.77 -4.34
C ALA A 420 -27.97 22.36 -3.26
N ILE A 421 -26.64 22.27 -3.40
CA ILE A 421 -25.68 22.90 -2.48
C ILE A 421 -25.77 24.44 -2.53
N PHE A 422 -25.98 25.00 -3.72
CA PHE A 422 -26.19 26.45 -3.91
C PHE A 422 -27.57 26.86 -3.39
N TRP A 423 -28.63 26.15 -3.79
CA TRP A 423 -30.01 26.45 -3.40
C TRP A 423 -30.23 26.32 -1.89
N HIS A 424 -29.65 25.32 -1.23
CA HIS A 424 -29.66 25.21 0.24
C HIS A 424 -28.91 26.36 0.96
N LYS A 425 -28.04 27.11 0.28
CA LYS A 425 -27.45 28.36 0.79
C LYS A 425 -28.23 29.62 0.39
N TYR A 426 -29.10 29.51 -0.61
CA TYR A 426 -30.06 30.51 -1.03
C TYR A 426 -31.34 30.48 -0.17
N SER A 427 -31.74 29.33 0.35
CA SER A 427 -32.94 29.14 1.16
C SER A 427 -33.02 30.06 2.39
N THR A 428 -34.21 30.59 2.64
CA THR A 428 -34.57 31.35 3.86
C THR A 428 -35.90 30.86 4.42
N ASN A 429 -36.27 31.31 5.63
CA ASN A 429 -37.53 30.88 6.28
C ASN A 429 -38.80 31.28 5.51
N GLY A 430 -38.74 32.34 4.69
CA GLY A 430 -39.84 32.77 3.80
C GLY A 430 -39.63 32.43 2.31
N ASP A 431 -38.55 31.74 1.97
CA ASP A 431 -38.15 31.39 0.59
C ASP A 431 -37.29 30.11 0.62
N PRO A 432 -37.87 28.93 0.90
CA PRO A 432 -37.13 27.67 1.06
C PRO A 432 -36.96 26.91 -0.27
N HIS A 433 -35.72 26.60 -0.65
CA HIS A 433 -35.38 25.88 -1.89
C HIS A 433 -34.70 24.53 -1.60
N HIS A 434 -35.48 23.47 -1.39
CA HIS A 434 -34.95 22.16 -0.97
C HIS A 434 -35.39 20.96 -1.82
N ASP A 435 -36.10 21.14 -2.92
CA ASP A 435 -36.64 20.06 -3.75
C ASP A 435 -35.54 19.12 -4.28
N SER A 436 -34.37 19.70 -4.60
CA SER A 436 -33.17 18.94 -5.01
C SER A 436 -32.30 18.48 -3.84
N CYS A 437 -32.65 18.73 -2.57
CA CYS A 437 -31.91 18.26 -1.40
C CYS A 437 -32.27 16.80 -1.03
N SER A 438 -31.41 16.10 -0.27
CA SER A 438 -31.75 14.78 0.30
C SER A 438 -31.82 14.83 1.81
N ILE A 439 -32.72 14.02 2.37
CA ILE A 439 -33.01 14.02 3.81
C ILE A 439 -31.79 13.63 4.66
N ASP A 440 -30.81 12.88 4.14
CA ASP A 440 -29.59 12.51 4.87
C ASP A 440 -28.85 13.72 5.47
N TRP A 441 -28.84 14.84 4.72
CA TRP A 441 -27.97 15.99 4.98
C TRP A 441 -28.71 17.32 5.11
N CYS A 442 -29.90 17.46 4.51
CA CYS A 442 -30.68 18.69 4.63
C CYS A 442 -31.47 18.72 5.94
N GLY A 443 -31.13 19.65 6.82
CA GLY A 443 -31.83 19.84 8.11
C GLY A 443 -33.30 20.20 7.94
N TYR A 444 -33.66 21.00 6.93
CA TYR A 444 -35.05 21.36 6.64
C TYR A 444 -35.92 20.13 6.32
N LEU A 445 -35.43 19.22 5.46
CA LEU A 445 -36.17 18.00 5.10
C LEU A 445 -36.27 17.00 6.26
N LYS A 446 -35.28 16.97 7.17
CA LYS A 446 -35.40 16.21 8.43
C LYS A 446 -36.47 16.82 9.33
N ALA A 447 -36.39 18.13 9.57
CA ALA A 447 -37.30 18.84 10.44
C ALA A 447 -38.76 18.74 9.96
N ALA A 448 -38.99 18.86 8.65
CA ALA A 448 -40.29 18.66 8.02
C ALA A 448 -40.84 17.22 8.20
N ARG A 449 -39.99 16.17 8.11
CA ARG A 449 -40.39 14.79 8.44
C ARG A 449 -40.67 14.63 9.93
N ASP A 450 -39.86 15.26 10.77
CA ASP A 450 -39.85 15.10 12.23
C ASP A 450 -40.84 16.03 12.95
N GLY A 451 -41.65 16.79 12.21
CA GLY A 451 -42.62 17.75 12.76
C GLY A 451 -42.01 18.92 13.53
N THR A 452 -40.71 19.19 13.36
CA THR A 452 -39.95 20.18 14.15
C THR A 452 -39.71 21.48 13.38
N PRO A 453 -39.62 22.64 14.06
CA PRO A 453 -39.31 23.91 13.41
C PRO A 453 -37.86 23.94 12.91
N TYR A 454 -37.64 24.55 11.74
CA TYR A 454 -36.30 24.72 11.16
C TYR A 454 -35.99 26.19 10.88
N ASP A 455 -34.80 26.65 11.31
CA ASP A 455 -34.29 27.97 11.00
C ASP A 455 -33.12 27.90 9.99
N HIS A 456 -33.23 28.68 8.92
CA HIS A 456 -32.20 28.84 7.90
C HIS A 456 -31.11 29.85 8.27
N THR A 457 -31.33 30.76 9.22
CA THR A 457 -30.36 31.85 9.51
C THR A 457 -28.94 31.39 9.86
N PRO A 458 -28.69 30.25 10.56
CA PRO A 458 -27.33 29.82 10.87
C PRO A 458 -26.56 29.29 9.65
N HIS A 459 -27.23 29.10 8.51
CA HIS A 459 -26.73 28.34 7.37
C HIS A 459 -26.85 29.04 6.02
N ALA A 460 -27.78 29.97 5.82
CA ALA A 460 -27.92 30.75 4.60
C ALA A 460 -26.68 31.65 4.33
N LEU A 461 -26.55 32.11 3.08
CA LEU A 461 -25.61 33.17 2.71
C LEU A 461 -26.37 34.37 2.13
N PRO A 462 -25.92 35.63 2.35
CA PRO A 462 -26.58 36.79 1.77
C PRO A 462 -26.63 36.74 0.24
N ARG A 463 -27.77 37.14 -0.37
CA ARG A 463 -27.97 37.15 -1.83
C ARG A 463 -26.75 37.69 -2.60
N PRO A 464 -26.15 38.87 -2.27
CA PRO A 464 -25.01 39.39 -3.04
C PRO A 464 -23.74 38.51 -2.98
N VAL A 465 -23.56 37.74 -1.90
CA VAL A 465 -22.45 36.79 -1.76
C VAL A 465 -22.71 35.54 -2.63
N LEU A 466 -23.96 35.11 -2.75
CA LEU A 466 -24.37 34.02 -3.64
C LEU A 466 -24.22 34.41 -5.10
N ASP A 467 -24.69 35.59 -5.49
CA ASP A 467 -24.58 36.13 -6.85
C ASP A 467 -23.11 36.19 -7.28
N ALA A 468 -22.23 36.70 -6.40
CA ALA A 468 -20.78 36.77 -6.64
C ALA A 468 -20.10 35.39 -6.77
N ILE A 469 -20.64 34.31 -6.21
CA ILE A 469 -20.08 32.95 -6.35
C ILE A 469 -20.83 32.05 -7.34
N LYS A 470 -22.02 32.44 -7.83
CA LYS A 470 -22.81 31.65 -8.78
C LYS A 470 -21.99 31.21 -10.02
N PRO A 471 -21.11 32.04 -10.63
CA PRO A 471 -20.27 31.62 -11.76
C PRO A 471 -19.34 30.42 -11.46
N VAL A 472 -18.99 30.18 -10.18
CA VAL A 472 -18.21 29.01 -9.75
C VAL A 472 -19.05 27.73 -9.81
N PHE A 473 -20.35 27.83 -9.50
CA PHE A 473 -21.31 26.74 -9.66
C PHE A 473 -21.67 26.54 -11.13
N ASP A 474 -21.90 27.60 -11.92
CA ASP A 474 -22.13 27.49 -13.37
C ASP A 474 -20.96 26.76 -14.08
N ASN A 475 -19.72 27.05 -13.70
CA ASN A 475 -18.53 26.40 -14.25
C ASN A 475 -18.42 24.90 -13.87
N LEU A 476 -18.50 24.60 -12.57
CA LEU A 476 -18.17 23.27 -12.02
C LEU A 476 -19.35 22.32 -11.92
N CYS A 477 -20.58 22.82 -11.77
CA CYS A 477 -21.82 22.05 -11.72
C CYS A 477 -22.46 21.88 -13.11
N SER A 478 -21.83 22.38 -14.19
CA SER A 478 -22.24 22.07 -15.56
C SER A 478 -22.11 20.57 -15.85
N ARG A 479 -23.06 19.98 -16.61
CA ARG A 479 -23.03 18.55 -17.00
C ARG A 479 -21.70 18.13 -17.62
N LYS A 480 -21.09 18.98 -18.46
CA LYS A 480 -19.77 18.77 -19.09
C LYS A 480 -18.60 18.70 -18.09
N SER A 481 -18.71 19.36 -16.94
CA SER A 481 -17.74 19.26 -15.84
C SER A 481 -18.01 18.03 -14.97
N LEU A 482 -19.27 17.80 -14.59
CA LEU A 482 -19.67 16.68 -13.73
C LEU A 482 -19.46 15.31 -14.40
N ALA A 483 -19.64 15.20 -15.72
CA ALA A 483 -19.41 13.96 -16.48
C ALA A 483 -17.96 13.43 -16.42
N ARG A 484 -16.99 14.28 -16.03
CA ARG A 484 -15.59 13.85 -15.82
C ARG A 484 -15.31 13.28 -14.43
N VAL A 485 -16.23 13.48 -13.47
CA VAL A 485 -16.10 13.06 -12.06
C VAL A 485 -17.25 12.18 -11.57
N VAL A 486 -18.25 11.91 -12.40
CA VAL A 486 -19.43 11.08 -12.06
C VAL A 486 -19.05 9.66 -11.61
N ASP A 487 -17.93 9.12 -12.07
CA ASP A 487 -17.40 7.82 -11.60
C ASP A 487 -16.73 7.88 -10.21
N ALA A 488 -16.77 9.05 -9.55
CA ALA A 488 -16.29 9.37 -8.21
C ALA A 488 -14.84 8.94 -7.88
N SER A 489 -14.04 8.71 -8.92
CA SER A 489 -12.74 8.04 -8.84
C SER A 489 -11.64 8.93 -8.27
N SER A 490 -10.57 8.33 -7.74
CA SER A 490 -9.46 9.10 -7.17
C SER A 490 -8.08 8.46 -7.27
N THR A 491 -7.05 9.30 -7.39
CA THR A 491 -5.62 8.95 -7.31
C THR A 491 -5.12 8.81 -5.87
N ASN A 492 -5.93 9.03 -4.83
CA ASN A 492 -5.49 9.01 -3.43
C ASN A 492 -4.82 7.69 -2.99
N ALA A 493 -5.15 6.56 -3.64
CA ALA A 493 -4.48 5.29 -3.43
C ALA A 493 -3.00 5.30 -3.87
N ASN A 494 -2.69 6.05 -4.93
CA ASN A 494 -1.33 6.21 -5.46
C ASN A 494 -0.43 6.87 -4.41
N GLU A 495 -0.90 7.91 -3.71
CA GLU A 495 -0.15 8.56 -2.62
C GLU A 495 0.06 7.66 -1.39
N GLY A 496 -0.87 6.74 -1.12
CA GLY A 496 -0.68 5.67 -0.14
C GLY A 496 0.45 4.71 -0.54
N PHE A 497 0.47 4.27 -1.80
CA PHE A 497 1.55 3.47 -2.36
C PHE A 497 2.90 4.21 -2.37
N HIS A 498 2.91 5.49 -2.78
CA HIS A 498 4.10 6.33 -2.77
C HIS A 498 4.70 6.49 -1.37
N SER A 499 3.85 6.60 -0.34
CA SER A 499 4.28 6.70 1.05
C SER A 499 5.06 5.45 1.50
N LEU A 500 4.67 4.26 1.06
CA LEU A 500 5.45 3.02 1.28
C LEU A 500 6.80 3.06 0.54
N VAL A 501 6.84 3.52 -0.72
CA VAL A 501 8.11 3.67 -1.45
C VAL A 501 9.04 4.67 -0.75
N TRP A 502 8.53 5.79 -0.24
CA TRP A 502 9.33 6.81 0.43
C TRP A 502 9.74 6.44 1.84
N LEU A 503 9.07 5.49 2.51
CA LEU A 503 9.57 4.86 3.73
C LEU A 503 10.86 4.05 3.44
N MET A 504 10.85 3.27 2.36
CA MET A 504 11.95 2.38 1.97
C MET A 504 13.09 3.09 1.21
N SER A 505 12.77 4.18 0.49
CA SER A 505 13.74 5.06 -0.18
C SER A 505 13.49 6.53 0.15
N PRO A 506 13.87 7.02 1.35
CA PRO A 506 13.55 8.37 1.83
C PRO A 506 14.07 9.50 0.96
N LYS A 507 13.22 10.51 0.69
CA LYS A 507 13.50 11.65 -0.21
C LYS A 507 14.71 12.51 0.15
N HIS A 508 15.26 12.37 1.35
CA HIS A 508 16.45 13.08 1.84
C HIS A 508 17.75 12.26 1.75
N LYS A 509 17.70 10.98 1.33
CA LYS A 509 18.87 10.11 1.16
C LYS A 509 19.11 9.88 -0.34
N ALA A 510 20.38 9.76 -0.75
CA ALA A 510 20.70 9.31 -2.11
C ALA A 510 20.51 7.80 -2.23
N SER A 511 19.79 7.35 -3.26
CA SER A 511 19.63 5.93 -3.64
C SER A 511 20.34 5.63 -4.96
N SER A 512 20.72 4.37 -5.18
CA SER A 512 21.05 3.86 -6.52
C SER A 512 19.76 3.48 -7.27
N GLY A 513 19.88 3.17 -8.56
CA GLY A 513 18.76 2.62 -9.33
C GLY A 513 18.26 1.31 -8.70
N THR A 514 19.20 0.41 -8.38
CA THR A 514 18.93 -0.87 -7.72
C THR A 514 18.19 -0.68 -6.38
N THR A 515 18.64 0.24 -5.51
CA THR A 515 17.93 0.53 -4.23
C THR A 515 16.50 1.03 -4.48
N PHE A 516 16.32 1.97 -5.41
CA PHE A 516 15.01 2.54 -5.69
C PHE A 516 14.05 1.50 -6.31
N GLU A 517 14.54 0.65 -7.19
CA GLU A 517 13.77 -0.45 -7.81
C GLU A 517 13.37 -1.52 -6.77
N ILE A 518 14.25 -1.84 -5.81
CA ILE A 518 13.93 -2.70 -4.65
C ILE A 518 12.80 -2.08 -3.82
N ALA A 519 12.91 -0.79 -3.45
CA ALA A 519 11.88 -0.09 -2.69
C ALA A 519 10.52 -0.09 -3.40
N CYS A 520 10.51 0.14 -4.71
CA CYS A 520 9.31 0.08 -5.54
C CYS A 520 8.65 -1.30 -5.51
N HIS A 521 9.41 -2.38 -5.74
CA HIS A 521 8.85 -3.72 -5.80
C HIS A 521 8.50 -4.31 -4.41
N LEU A 522 9.18 -3.90 -3.33
CA LEU A 522 8.76 -4.22 -1.95
C LEU A 522 7.44 -3.51 -1.58
N ALA A 523 7.30 -2.23 -1.93
CA ALA A 523 6.07 -1.49 -1.71
C ALA A 523 4.88 -2.14 -2.43
N ILE A 524 5.06 -2.68 -3.64
CA ILE A 524 3.99 -3.39 -4.38
C ILE A 524 3.51 -4.63 -3.60
N ILE A 525 4.44 -5.47 -3.13
CA ILE A 525 4.08 -6.69 -2.38
C ILE A 525 3.28 -6.34 -1.12
N ILE A 526 3.73 -5.31 -0.39
CA ILE A 526 3.10 -4.87 0.86
C ILE A 526 1.76 -4.16 0.61
N PHE A 527 1.61 -3.40 -0.47
CA PHE A 527 0.37 -2.71 -0.82
C PHE A 527 -0.71 -3.67 -1.35
N ASN A 528 -0.33 -4.66 -2.18
CA ASN A 528 -1.27 -5.57 -2.83
C ASN A 528 -1.67 -6.79 -1.98
N ASP A 529 -0.74 -7.34 -1.20
CA ASP A 529 -0.89 -8.61 -0.47
C ASP A 529 -0.42 -8.54 1.01
N GLY A 530 -0.05 -7.36 1.50
CA GLY A 530 0.29 -7.11 2.91
C GLY A 530 1.66 -7.65 3.36
N TYR A 531 2.02 -7.37 4.61
CA TYR A 531 3.29 -7.84 5.21
C TYR A 531 3.39 -9.37 5.33
N PHE A 532 2.26 -10.10 5.32
CA PHE A 532 2.29 -11.57 5.31
C PHE A 532 2.90 -12.14 4.02
N ALA A 533 2.69 -11.48 2.87
CA ALA A 533 3.30 -11.88 1.61
C ALA A 533 4.83 -11.70 1.60
N LEU A 534 5.36 -10.78 2.41
CA LEU A 534 6.80 -10.66 2.66
C LEU A 534 7.34 -11.88 3.43
N GLY A 535 6.59 -12.40 4.42
CA GLY A 535 6.94 -13.62 5.14
C GLY A 535 7.11 -14.82 4.21
N LYS A 536 6.13 -15.05 3.33
CA LYS A 536 6.22 -16.08 2.27
C LYS A 536 7.33 -15.79 1.26
N THR A 537 7.57 -14.53 0.91
CA THR A 537 8.70 -14.14 0.05
C THR A 537 10.04 -14.52 0.68
N ILE A 538 10.19 -14.34 2.00
CA ILE A 538 11.38 -14.71 2.78
C ILE A 538 11.52 -16.24 2.91
N GLN A 539 10.43 -16.97 3.17
CA GLN A 539 10.45 -18.44 3.18
C GLN A 539 10.84 -19.02 1.81
N ILE A 540 10.29 -18.49 0.72
CA ILE A 540 10.62 -18.94 -0.63
C ILE A 540 12.03 -18.47 -1.04
N PHE A 541 12.57 -17.36 -0.49
CA PHE A 541 14.00 -17.06 -0.62
C PHE A 541 14.85 -18.22 -0.09
N SER A 542 14.48 -18.81 1.05
CA SER A 542 15.12 -20.02 1.60
C SER A 542 14.77 -21.35 0.90
N GLU A 543 13.89 -21.38 -0.11
CA GLU A 543 13.48 -22.59 -0.86
C GLU A 543 13.72 -22.50 -2.39
N ALA A 544 14.32 -21.41 -2.88
CA ALA A 544 14.28 -21.02 -4.30
C ALA A 544 15.11 -21.88 -5.27
N PHE A 545 14.58 -23.06 -5.66
CA PHE A 545 15.00 -23.74 -6.89
C PHE A 545 13.82 -24.18 -7.76
N LEU A 546 12.80 -24.83 -7.17
CA LEU A 546 11.67 -25.44 -7.90
C LEU A 546 10.92 -24.46 -8.82
N ILE A 547 10.73 -23.20 -8.41
CA ILE A 547 9.94 -22.24 -9.21
C ILE A 547 10.73 -21.67 -10.41
N ILE A 548 12.06 -21.66 -10.35
CA ILE A 548 12.88 -21.19 -11.49
C ILE A 548 13.03 -22.32 -12.52
N ILE A 549 13.28 -23.56 -12.08
CA ILE A 549 13.30 -24.72 -12.97
C ILE A 549 11.92 -24.98 -13.57
N GLY A 550 10.85 -25.00 -12.76
CA GLY A 550 9.50 -25.28 -13.26
C GLY A 550 9.04 -24.34 -14.38
N MET A 551 9.44 -23.06 -14.36
CA MET A 551 9.12 -22.12 -15.45
C MET A 551 9.95 -22.36 -16.73
N PHE A 552 11.19 -22.84 -16.62
CA PHE A 552 12.02 -23.17 -17.78
C PHE A 552 11.69 -24.54 -18.38
N ASP A 553 11.42 -25.55 -17.55
CA ASP A 553 11.12 -26.90 -18.02
C ASP A 553 9.73 -26.98 -18.63
N ILE A 554 8.72 -26.29 -18.09
CA ILE A 554 7.40 -26.19 -18.76
C ILE A 554 7.53 -25.57 -20.16
N TYR A 555 8.40 -24.56 -20.34
CA TYR A 555 8.64 -23.97 -21.66
C TYR A 555 9.45 -24.89 -22.59
N LYS A 556 10.49 -25.56 -22.09
CA LYS A 556 11.28 -26.53 -22.87
C LYS A 556 10.44 -27.73 -23.29
N ILE A 557 9.68 -28.33 -22.38
CA ILE A 557 8.80 -29.46 -22.66
C ILE A 557 7.78 -29.07 -23.74
N LYS A 558 7.19 -27.88 -23.67
CA LYS A 558 6.22 -27.41 -24.68
C LYS A 558 6.86 -27.24 -26.06
N ILE A 559 8.07 -26.66 -26.13
CA ILE A 559 8.82 -26.47 -27.38
C ILE A 559 9.28 -27.82 -27.97
N CYS A 560 9.79 -28.74 -27.12
CA CYS A 560 10.20 -30.07 -27.55
C CYS A 560 9.02 -30.90 -28.07
N PHE A 561 7.84 -30.83 -27.45
CA PHE A 561 6.66 -31.54 -27.94
C PHE A 561 6.18 -31.02 -29.32
N THR A 562 6.18 -29.71 -29.56
CA THR A 562 5.89 -29.17 -30.90
C THR A 562 6.93 -29.62 -31.92
N PHE A 563 8.22 -29.46 -31.61
CA PHE A 563 9.30 -29.78 -32.57
C PHE A 563 9.44 -31.28 -32.84
N ALA A 564 9.12 -32.14 -31.86
CA ALA A 564 9.08 -33.59 -32.06
C ALA A 564 7.87 -34.03 -32.90
N GLY A 565 6.69 -33.42 -32.70
CA GLY A 565 5.50 -33.72 -33.50
C GLY A 565 5.69 -33.39 -34.98
N ASP A 566 6.24 -32.21 -35.28
CA ASP A 566 6.51 -31.78 -36.65
C ASP A 566 7.60 -32.63 -37.32
N LEU A 567 8.61 -33.09 -36.56
CA LEU A 567 9.67 -33.96 -37.09
C LEU A 567 9.19 -35.40 -37.34
N PHE A 568 8.37 -35.97 -36.45
CA PHE A 568 7.89 -37.35 -36.57
C PHE A 568 6.93 -37.52 -37.77
N ASN A 569 6.03 -36.55 -37.97
CA ASN A 569 5.09 -36.53 -39.10
C ASN A 569 5.77 -36.38 -40.48
N ASN A 570 6.98 -35.80 -40.54
CA ASN A 570 7.74 -35.63 -41.79
C ASN A 570 8.69 -36.80 -42.11
N ILE A 571 8.92 -37.73 -41.18
CA ILE A 571 9.88 -38.83 -41.36
C ILE A 571 9.19 -40.20 -41.52
N CYS A 572 8.08 -40.45 -40.82
CA CYS A 572 7.51 -41.79 -40.67
C CYS A 572 6.28 -42.07 -41.56
N GLY A 573 6.44 -41.97 -42.88
CA GLY A 573 5.40 -42.37 -43.84
C GLY A 573 5.50 -43.83 -44.28
N TYR A 574 4.93 -44.80 -43.55
CA TYR A 574 4.43 -46.08 -44.12
C TYR A 574 3.45 -46.80 -43.17
N ARG A 575 2.72 -47.81 -43.67
CA ARG A 575 1.65 -48.57 -42.97
C ARG A 575 2.14 -49.92 -42.42
N GLY A 576 1.61 -50.34 -41.25
CA GLY A 576 1.13 -51.73 -41.07
C GLY A 576 1.56 -52.56 -39.84
N LEU A 577 0.55 -52.93 -39.03
CA LEU A 577 0.28 -54.26 -38.43
C LEU A 577 1.12 -54.83 -37.25
N TYR A 578 0.38 -55.50 -36.31
CA TYR A 578 0.79 -56.44 -35.23
C TYR A 578 1.74 -55.93 -34.11
N THR A 579 1.53 -56.15 -32.79
CA THR A 579 0.31 -56.52 -32.01
C THR A 579 0.51 -56.22 -30.50
N ASP A 580 -0.59 -56.02 -29.78
CA ASP A 580 -0.84 -56.39 -28.37
C ASP A 580 0.26 -56.24 -27.32
N GLN A 581 0.53 -55.00 -26.88
CA GLN A 581 0.54 -54.70 -25.45
C GLN A 581 0.16 -53.22 -25.21
N ALA A 582 -0.50 -52.91 -24.09
CA ALA A 582 -0.84 -51.56 -23.63
C ALA A 582 -1.85 -50.74 -24.46
N MET A 583 -3.11 -51.19 -24.54
CA MET A 583 -4.28 -50.34 -24.84
C MET A 583 -5.38 -50.53 -23.78
N ILE A 584 -5.39 -49.67 -22.76
CA ILE A 584 -6.54 -49.43 -21.89
C ILE A 584 -6.84 -47.93 -21.98
N HIS A 585 -8.03 -47.58 -22.47
CA HIS A 585 -8.37 -46.21 -22.84
C HIS A 585 -8.49 -45.26 -21.63
N LEU A 586 -7.86 -44.08 -21.74
CA LEU A 586 -8.20 -42.91 -20.93
C LEU A 586 -9.39 -42.17 -21.58
N ASP A 587 -10.61 -42.53 -21.17
CA ASP A 587 -11.83 -41.86 -21.62
C ASP A 587 -12.17 -40.63 -20.75
N SER A 588 -11.62 -39.48 -21.15
CA SER A 588 -11.74 -38.21 -20.43
C SER A 588 -13.17 -37.69 -20.24
N ASN A 589 -14.15 -38.20 -20.98
CA ASN A 589 -15.55 -37.77 -20.83
C ASN A 589 -16.18 -38.29 -19.54
N ARG A 590 -15.83 -39.52 -19.13
CA ARG A 590 -16.43 -40.20 -17.98
C ARG A 590 -16.11 -39.54 -16.63
N LEU A 591 -14.85 -39.14 -16.43
CA LEU A 591 -14.43 -38.39 -15.24
C LEU A 591 -15.17 -37.05 -15.11
N HIS A 592 -15.54 -36.43 -16.24
CA HIS A 592 -16.22 -35.13 -16.23
C HIS A 592 -17.74 -35.24 -15.96
N THR A 593 -18.36 -36.39 -16.24
CA THR A 593 -19.73 -36.70 -15.79
C THR A 593 -19.76 -37.11 -14.33
N GLU A 594 -18.89 -38.01 -13.89
CA GLU A 594 -18.84 -38.50 -12.50
C GLU A 594 -18.55 -37.34 -11.52
N SER A 595 -17.63 -36.43 -11.87
CA SER A 595 -17.36 -35.21 -11.09
C SER A 595 -18.56 -34.25 -10.99
N LYS A 596 -19.42 -34.16 -12.02
CA LYS A 596 -20.64 -33.35 -11.98
C LYS A 596 -21.74 -34.01 -11.14
N GLU A 597 -21.85 -35.33 -11.18
CA GLU A 597 -22.83 -36.10 -10.43
C GLU A 597 -22.54 -36.09 -8.92
N ASP A 598 -21.28 -36.26 -8.53
CA ASP A 598 -20.86 -36.14 -7.12
C ASP A 598 -21.07 -34.73 -6.56
N ASN A 599 -20.77 -33.68 -7.33
CA ASN A 599 -21.10 -32.31 -6.94
C ASN A 599 -22.62 -32.07 -6.85
N ARG A 600 -23.43 -32.79 -7.63
CA ARG A 600 -24.90 -32.76 -7.55
C ARG A 600 -25.45 -33.51 -6.32
N LYS A 601 -24.83 -34.63 -5.92
CA LYS A 601 -25.10 -35.32 -4.65
C LYS A 601 -24.77 -34.42 -3.45
N ARG A 602 -23.54 -33.91 -3.38
CA ARG A 602 -23.10 -33.02 -2.27
C ARG A 602 -23.97 -31.77 -2.13
N ARG A 603 -24.46 -31.19 -3.23
CA ARG A 603 -25.45 -30.10 -3.18
C ARG A 603 -26.83 -30.54 -2.68
N LYS A 604 -27.31 -31.74 -3.02
CA LYS A 604 -28.56 -32.30 -2.46
C LYS A 604 -28.43 -32.64 -0.96
N GLU A 605 -27.27 -33.14 -0.54
CA GLU A 605 -26.97 -33.46 0.86
C GLU A 605 -26.84 -32.19 1.70
N ALA A 606 -26.13 -31.16 1.22
CA ALA A 606 -26.10 -29.84 1.85
C ALA A 606 -27.50 -29.20 1.93
N GLY A 607 -28.31 -29.30 0.87
CA GLY A 607 -29.70 -28.82 0.88
C GLY A 607 -30.57 -29.54 1.91
N ARG A 608 -30.42 -30.87 2.05
CA ARG A 608 -31.09 -31.66 3.10
C ARG A 608 -30.62 -31.29 4.51
N ALA A 609 -29.32 -31.04 4.71
CA ALA A 609 -28.79 -30.63 6.01
C ALA A 609 -29.24 -29.21 6.40
N VAL A 610 -29.47 -28.30 5.43
CA VAL A 610 -30.10 -27.00 5.69
C VAL A 610 -31.58 -27.20 6.04
N GLN A 611 -32.34 -27.94 5.23
CA GLN A 611 -33.77 -28.20 5.49
C GLN A 611 -33.96 -28.85 6.86
N GLN A 612 -33.19 -29.88 7.21
CA GLN A 612 -33.31 -30.59 8.49
C GLN A 612 -32.97 -29.71 9.70
N ASN A 613 -32.06 -28.73 9.56
CA ASN A 613 -31.82 -27.73 10.61
C ASN A 613 -32.96 -26.70 10.71
N GLN A 614 -33.68 -26.46 9.61
CA GLN A 614 -34.85 -25.58 9.57
C GLN A 614 -36.06 -26.27 10.20
N ASP A 615 -36.35 -27.52 9.80
CA ASP A 615 -37.37 -28.39 10.38
C ASP A 615 -37.17 -28.57 11.91
N ASN A 616 -35.92 -28.74 12.36
CA ASN A 616 -35.58 -28.82 13.79
C ASN A 616 -35.85 -27.50 14.54
N ASN A 617 -35.58 -26.34 13.93
CA ASN A 617 -35.88 -25.03 14.51
C ASN A 617 -37.39 -24.79 14.59
N ASP A 618 -38.13 -25.19 13.56
CA ASP A 618 -39.58 -25.04 13.52
C ASP A 618 -40.27 -25.97 14.53
N GLN A 619 -39.75 -27.19 14.75
CA GLN A 619 -40.18 -28.05 15.87
C GLN A 619 -39.85 -27.45 17.24
N ALA A 620 -38.69 -26.79 17.41
CA ALA A 620 -38.34 -26.12 18.67
C ALA A 620 -39.29 -24.93 18.96
N ASN A 621 -39.62 -24.15 17.93
CA ASN A 621 -40.59 -23.05 18.05
C ASN A 621 -42.01 -23.56 18.35
N TYR A 622 -42.44 -24.66 17.71
CA TYR A 622 -43.74 -25.28 17.99
C TYR A 622 -43.83 -25.77 19.44
N SER A 623 -42.75 -26.41 19.93
CA SER A 623 -42.65 -26.94 21.30
C SER A 623 -42.78 -25.84 22.37
N ASN A 624 -42.14 -24.68 22.14
CA ASN A 624 -42.20 -23.54 23.06
C ASN A 624 -43.59 -22.90 23.11
N ASN A 625 -44.30 -22.82 21.98
CA ASN A 625 -45.66 -22.25 21.94
C ASN A 625 -46.71 -23.17 22.61
N THR A 626 -46.48 -24.49 22.66
CA THR A 626 -47.37 -25.43 23.37
C THR A 626 -47.18 -25.47 24.90
N LEU A 627 -46.34 -24.60 25.49
CA LEU A 627 -46.08 -24.54 26.94
C LEU A 627 -46.47 -23.19 27.58
N GLY A 628 -47.11 -22.28 26.83
CA GLY A 628 -47.47 -20.93 27.31
C GLY A 628 -48.78 -20.82 28.10
N ASP A 629 -49.80 -21.63 27.79
CA ASP A 629 -51.19 -21.34 28.19
C ASP A 629 -51.62 -21.85 29.59
N ASP A 630 -50.93 -22.83 30.17
CA ASP A 630 -51.43 -23.55 31.37
C ASP A 630 -51.09 -22.92 32.73
N ASN A 631 -50.14 -21.96 32.80
CA ASN A 631 -49.49 -21.60 34.08
C ASN A 631 -49.84 -20.24 34.70
N ASN A 632 -50.73 -19.42 34.12
CA ASN A 632 -51.12 -18.13 34.71
C ASN A 632 -52.54 -18.15 35.34
N LYS A 633 -52.81 -19.17 36.19
CA LYS A 633 -54.15 -19.36 36.81
C LYS A 633 -54.13 -19.79 38.29
N LYS A 634 -53.26 -19.15 39.09
CA LYS A 634 -53.35 -18.94 40.56
C LYS A 634 -52.18 -18.01 40.96
N ILE A 635 -52.41 -16.74 41.27
CA ILE A 635 -52.97 -16.20 42.54
C ILE A 635 -52.02 -16.43 43.74
N ASN A 636 -51.37 -15.33 44.12
CA ASN A 636 -51.00 -14.84 45.46
C ASN A 636 -50.54 -15.84 46.55
N SER A 637 -49.35 -15.59 47.14
CA SER A 637 -49.27 -15.13 48.55
C SER A 637 -47.84 -14.71 48.95
N ARG A 638 -47.77 -13.71 49.85
CA ARG A 638 -46.58 -13.12 50.54
C ARG A 638 -45.57 -12.37 49.66
N GLU A 639 -45.24 -11.10 49.90
CA GLU A 639 -44.82 -10.38 51.14
C GLU A 639 -43.38 -10.78 51.54
N GLN A 640 -42.35 -9.93 51.32
CA GLN A 640 -41.98 -8.68 52.03
C GLN A 640 -41.09 -9.03 53.26
N THR A 641 -39.84 -8.56 53.35
CA THR A 641 -39.37 -7.17 53.62
C THR A 641 -38.32 -6.66 52.60
N ASP A 642 -38.40 -5.44 52.03
CA ASP A 642 -38.09 -4.09 52.60
C ASP A 642 -36.58 -3.88 52.87
N ASP A 643 -35.91 -2.72 52.68
CA ASP A 643 -36.31 -1.33 52.29
C ASP A 643 -35.66 -0.92 50.92
N ASP A 644 -35.15 0.28 50.53
CA ASP A 644 -34.86 1.60 51.16
C ASP A 644 -34.64 2.78 50.15
N TYR A 645 -34.69 4.04 50.65
CA TYR A 645 -34.40 5.40 50.10
C TYR A 645 -34.48 5.79 48.58
N ASN A 646 -35.54 6.56 48.28
CA ASN A 646 -35.59 7.99 47.79
C ASN A 646 -34.82 8.46 46.52
N GLU A 647 -35.26 9.49 45.76
CA GLU A 647 -36.30 10.53 46.01
C GLU A 647 -36.91 11.16 44.72
N THR A 648 -38.11 11.73 44.83
CA THR A 648 -38.77 12.73 43.94
C THR A 648 -38.99 12.45 42.43
N ASN A 649 -40.22 12.02 42.12
CA ASN A 649 -41.06 12.50 40.99
C ASN A 649 -41.66 13.91 41.36
N PRO A 650 -42.65 14.53 40.65
CA PRO A 650 -43.34 14.24 39.37
C PRO A 650 -43.07 15.36 38.32
N GLY A 651 -43.80 15.62 37.22
CA GLY A 651 -45.09 15.17 36.64
C GLY A 651 -45.31 15.92 35.29
N ASP A 652 -46.35 15.70 34.48
CA ASP A 652 -47.54 14.85 34.61
C ASP A 652 -47.95 14.21 33.26
N GLN A 653 -48.81 13.21 33.35
CA GLN A 653 -49.57 12.53 32.27
C GLN A 653 -51.08 12.79 32.49
N PRO A 654 -52.02 12.22 31.70
CA PRO A 654 -52.11 12.05 30.24
C PRO A 654 -53.53 12.45 29.71
N THR A 655 -53.79 12.25 28.41
CA THR A 655 -55.02 11.63 27.82
C THR A 655 -54.67 11.28 26.36
N SER A 656 -55.06 10.13 25.76
CA SER A 656 -56.40 9.55 25.49
C SER A 656 -57.19 10.37 24.44
N GLU A 657 -57.90 9.79 23.46
CA GLU A 657 -58.17 8.37 23.12
C GLU A 657 -58.66 8.24 21.64
N ASP A 658 -58.96 7.00 21.22
CA ASP A 658 -59.91 6.61 20.16
C ASP A 658 -59.77 7.02 18.65
N ASN A 659 -59.39 6.01 17.86
CA ASN A 659 -60.20 5.32 16.83
C ASN A 659 -60.62 5.94 15.47
N ASP A 660 -60.56 5.03 14.48
CA ASP A 660 -61.56 4.72 13.43
C ASP A 660 -61.69 5.47 12.07
N THR A 661 -61.22 4.76 11.03
CA THR A 661 -61.98 4.28 9.85
C THR A 661 -62.09 5.07 8.52
N THR A 662 -61.58 4.38 7.47
CA THR A 662 -62.22 4.07 6.16
C THR A 662 -62.21 5.00 4.92
N THR A 663 -62.49 4.33 3.79
CA THR A 663 -62.88 4.79 2.44
C THR A 663 -61.83 5.43 1.52
N ASP A 664 -61.15 4.57 0.76
CA ASP A 664 -61.26 4.44 -0.71
C ASP A 664 -61.80 5.60 -1.55
N SER A 665 -61.10 5.90 -2.65
CA SER A 665 -61.70 5.93 -4.00
C SER A 665 -60.62 5.92 -5.10
N ASP A 666 -60.85 5.17 -6.18
CA ASP A 666 -60.05 5.21 -7.41
C ASP A 666 -60.32 6.50 -8.23
N GLU A 667 -59.45 6.84 -9.19
CA GLU A 667 -59.89 6.88 -10.60
C GLU A 667 -58.76 6.85 -11.66
N ARG A 668 -59.16 6.66 -12.93
CA ARG A 668 -58.34 6.41 -14.13
C ARG A 668 -58.18 7.66 -15.03
N SER A 669 -57.10 7.73 -15.82
CA SER A 669 -57.05 7.90 -17.31
C SER A 669 -55.61 8.23 -17.76
N THR A 670 -54.98 7.55 -18.74
CA THR A 670 -55.03 7.70 -20.23
C THR A 670 -54.58 9.09 -20.75
N ASP A 671 -54.02 9.32 -21.95
CA ASP A 671 -53.87 8.54 -23.21
C ASP A 671 -52.48 8.76 -23.90
N ASP A 672 -52.26 8.10 -25.04
CA ASP A 672 -51.04 8.14 -25.89
C ASP A 672 -50.82 9.43 -26.72
N HIS A 673 -49.60 9.62 -27.26
CA HIS A 673 -49.40 10.01 -28.67
C HIS A 673 -47.97 9.75 -29.21
N ASP A 674 -47.79 9.88 -30.53
CA ASP A 674 -46.76 9.19 -31.34
C ASP A 674 -46.16 10.10 -32.46
N SER A 675 -45.26 9.56 -33.30
CA SER A 675 -44.83 10.00 -34.66
C SER A 675 -43.51 10.80 -34.84
N THR A 676 -42.54 10.19 -35.55
CA THR A 676 -41.82 10.65 -36.80
C THR A 676 -41.23 12.09 -36.93
N SER A 677 -40.19 12.40 -37.73
CA SER A 677 -39.32 11.70 -38.72
C SER A 677 -38.11 12.58 -39.13
N SER A 678 -37.11 12.03 -39.84
CA SER A 678 -36.17 12.69 -40.82
C SER A 678 -35.30 13.89 -40.34
N SER A 679 -34.06 14.13 -40.79
CA SER A 679 -33.05 13.43 -41.62
C SER A 679 -31.67 14.14 -41.35
N ASP A 680 -30.57 14.18 -42.13
CA ASP A 680 -30.19 13.75 -43.50
C ASP A 680 -28.64 13.65 -43.62
N ASP A 681 -28.11 13.24 -44.78
CA ASP A 681 -26.65 13.20 -45.16
C ASP A 681 -26.53 13.52 -46.67
N PRO A 682 -25.44 14.15 -47.22
CA PRO A 682 -24.35 13.31 -47.78
C PRO A 682 -22.94 13.95 -48.01
N SER A 683 -21.90 13.10 -48.07
CA SER A 683 -20.71 13.16 -48.99
C SER A 683 -19.76 14.40 -48.95
N THR A 684 -18.45 14.35 -49.28
CA THR A 684 -17.65 13.59 -50.26
C THR A 684 -16.17 13.43 -49.83
N ASP A 685 -15.46 12.45 -50.41
CA ASP A 685 -14.07 12.41 -50.97
C ASP A 685 -12.91 13.29 -50.37
N GLY A 686 -11.63 12.90 -50.42
CA GLY A 686 -10.97 11.72 -51.01
C GLY A 686 -9.42 11.83 -50.93
N ASP A 687 -8.70 10.78 -51.36
CA ASP A 687 -7.22 10.63 -51.53
C ASP A 687 -6.29 10.92 -50.30
N ASP A 688 -5.25 10.17 -49.91
CA ASP A 688 -4.34 9.12 -50.43
C ASP A 688 -2.86 9.60 -50.55
N LYS A 689 -1.91 8.66 -50.46
CA LYS A 689 -0.43 8.72 -50.67
C LYS A 689 0.50 9.20 -49.54
N THR A 690 1.12 8.20 -48.89
CA THR A 690 2.56 7.81 -49.05
C THR A 690 3.60 8.88 -49.46
N ILE A 691 4.87 8.92 -49.00
CA ILE A 691 5.73 7.99 -48.20
C ILE A 691 7.07 8.68 -47.81
N LEU A 692 7.89 8.04 -46.94
CA LEU A 692 9.33 8.27 -46.67
C LEU A 692 9.82 9.49 -45.86
N SER A 693 10.88 9.23 -45.06
CA SER A 693 11.82 10.19 -44.48
C SER A 693 13.11 10.26 -45.32
N PRO A 694 14.07 11.17 -45.05
CA PRO A 694 15.32 10.66 -44.47
C PRO A 694 16.08 11.59 -43.48
N ASP A 695 17.16 11.02 -42.97
CA ASP A 695 18.06 11.38 -41.87
C ASP A 695 18.84 12.73 -41.89
N THR A 696 19.12 13.20 -40.66
CA THR A 696 20.35 13.84 -40.16
C THR A 696 21.13 14.88 -41.00
N ARG A 697 21.31 16.10 -40.45
CA ARG A 697 22.64 16.53 -39.93
C ARG A 697 22.63 17.78 -39.04
N THR A 698 23.73 17.87 -38.29
CA THR A 698 24.22 18.94 -37.42
C THR A 698 24.47 20.28 -38.13
N ASN A 699 24.22 21.41 -37.45
CA ASN A 699 25.27 22.34 -36.98
C ASN A 699 24.70 23.47 -36.10
N GLU A 700 25.57 24.38 -35.65
CA GLU A 700 25.37 25.36 -34.58
C GLU A 700 25.10 26.79 -35.10
N ASP A 701 24.46 27.59 -34.23
CA ASP A 701 24.56 29.05 -34.03
C ASP A 701 24.12 30.11 -35.08
N VAL A 702 23.36 31.09 -34.55
CA VAL A 702 23.07 32.45 -35.08
C VAL A 702 22.18 32.49 -36.35
N GLU A 703 21.09 33.26 -36.44
CA GLU A 703 20.87 34.64 -35.94
C GLU A 703 19.47 34.91 -35.35
N LYS A 704 19.20 36.17 -34.98
CA LYS A 704 17.90 36.64 -34.47
C LYS A 704 16.94 36.99 -35.61
N ASN A 705 15.65 36.87 -35.35
CA ASN A 705 14.71 37.99 -35.54
C ASN A 705 13.54 37.84 -34.56
N ASP A 706 13.02 38.97 -34.09
CA ASP A 706 11.84 39.04 -33.24
C ASP A 706 10.58 39.04 -34.11
N GLU A 707 9.56 38.28 -33.73
CA GLU A 707 8.18 38.61 -34.08
C GLU A 707 7.24 38.23 -32.93
N THR A 708 6.29 39.12 -32.63
CA THR A 708 5.57 39.16 -31.35
C THR A 708 4.18 38.56 -31.44
N SER A 709 3.84 37.68 -30.48
CA SER A 709 2.45 37.37 -30.14
C SER A 709 2.29 37.33 -28.62
N ASP A 710 1.59 38.32 -28.07
CA ASP A 710 1.41 38.48 -26.63
C ASP A 710 0.49 37.43 -26.00
N ASP A 711 0.85 36.94 -24.81
CA ASP A 711 -0.06 36.17 -23.94
C ASP A 711 0.32 36.42 -22.46
N GLU A 712 -0.50 37.21 -21.75
CA GLU A 712 -0.10 37.96 -20.54
C GLU A 712 -0.17 37.14 -19.24
N TYR A 713 0.86 36.35 -18.93
CA TYR A 713 0.95 35.61 -17.66
C TYR A 713 1.47 36.46 -16.49
N GLY A 714 0.53 37.01 -15.71
CA GLY A 714 0.79 37.88 -14.55
C GLY A 714 1.76 37.34 -13.47
N TYR A 715 2.56 38.26 -12.93
CA TYR A 715 3.71 38.02 -12.03
C TYR A 715 3.44 37.14 -10.79
N TYR A 716 4.28 36.11 -10.61
CA TYR A 716 4.45 35.40 -9.33
C TYR A 716 5.33 36.22 -8.35
N ASN A 717 4.77 36.60 -7.19
CA ASN A 717 5.49 37.39 -6.18
C ASN A 717 6.49 36.53 -5.36
N PRO A 718 7.80 36.84 -5.33
CA PRO A 718 8.78 36.03 -4.61
C PRO A 718 8.68 36.04 -3.07
N LYS A 719 7.86 36.91 -2.47
CA LYS A 719 7.88 37.16 -1.00
C LYS A 719 7.23 36.05 -0.16
N ASP A 720 6.24 35.31 -0.69
CA ASP A 720 5.51 34.29 0.09
C ASP A 720 6.38 33.08 0.49
N ARG A 721 7.53 32.90 -0.17
CA ARG A 721 8.45 31.77 0.07
C ARG A 721 9.18 31.79 1.41
N ARG A 722 8.96 32.80 2.28
CA ARG A 722 9.61 32.92 3.60
C ARG A 722 8.77 32.42 4.78
N ARG A 723 7.44 32.33 4.66
CA ARG A 723 6.56 32.01 5.81
C ARG A 723 6.44 30.50 6.11
N TRP A 724 6.98 29.64 5.27
CA TRP A 724 6.95 28.16 5.41
C TRP A 724 8.32 27.63 5.89
N LYS A 725 8.89 28.25 6.93
CA LYS A 725 10.23 27.91 7.45
C LYS A 725 10.42 28.09 8.97
N GLU A 726 9.35 28.40 9.70
CA GLU A 726 9.41 28.74 11.13
C GLU A 726 8.39 27.93 11.97
N GLU A 727 7.80 26.87 11.38
CA GLU A 727 6.85 25.92 12.01
C GLU A 727 7.19 24.44 11.64
N GLU A 728 8.47 24.14 11.37
CA GLU A 728 9.12 22.80 11.43
C GLU A 728 10.33 22.89 12.39
#